data_AF-A0A847JVP8-F1
#
_entry.id   AF-A0A847JVP8-F1
#
_cell.length_a   1.000
_cell.length_b   1.000
_cell.length_c   1.000
_cell.angle_alpha   90.00
_cell.angle_beta   90.00
_cell.angle_gamma   90.00
#
_symmetry.space_group_name_H-M   'P 1'
#
loop_
_entity.id
_entity.type
_entity.pdbx_description
1 polymer ?
#
loop_
_entity_poly.entity_id
_entity_poly.type
_entity_poly.pdbx_seq_one_letter_code
_entity_poly.pdbx_strand_id
1 'polypeptide(L)'
;MNHIVALLAITLASSGAQARPSSPTRPTATARPDTIGRVRFPADPSVLDAKRDLGARGDGKTDDTDALQRGLDECLNDGRSRVLYLPNGVYRLTRSLVHRYPLGPWIYGESRDGVVIKLDDGVKDCSAVLRTHPREKDPGSADWFMRNLRNFTVDVGHNPSTDGIRYFATNTGILKNVRVICRGRVGVESGFMGMSGPNLIQDVTIDGFETGINSTWMWGQTLSRITIRNCRKVGVVVNGHAVGIEDLIVENTPQAILCDMSNDWFWWAGVIALTGGRFTNVGGGAARSGSAIVNKGVLYLRNVTTRGFEKAVSSASPGGDAVGPDVPEYLSHPARSLFDTPAKGLNLPIKPEPVVRWETDPSKWVCANDFGAMAGDNQDDTAAFQKAIDAAAKAGKTTVYMRGCGGPDPNWYEVRGEVRVHGSVRHILGLGWGRIIGGDKAAFVVTDASAPVVKFQNIDSFGGPTVTLENRSTMRTMVAESCGVTIVGSGRGDIFATDCPARVDLRSQGQRMWARHLNPEGDDDVGLVRNAGADLWICGAKNEGKGVRFRTSDGGRTEVFGLFNYGPGSIAADDMRPMFDTVDAAACFMGVREIGSGNVWNVKARERRGAETRTLSLPEGEHGWIGWSMYGARPRP
;
A
#
# COMPACT_ATOMS: atom_id res chain seq x y z
N MET A 1 -3.89 48.87 -66.91
CA MET A 1 -4.64 47.79 -67.58
C MET A 1 -5.28 46.96 -66.47
N ASN A 2 -6.47 47.39 -66.03
CA ASN A 2 -7.81 46.87 -66.38
C ASN A 2 -8.11 45.58 -65.62
N HIS A 3 -8.86 45.57 -64.51
CA HIS A 3 -10.31 45.84 -64.31
C HIS A 3 -11.03 44.51 -64.00
N ILE A 4 -11.66 44.40 -62.80
CA ILE A 4 -13.13 44.37 -62.57
C ILE A 4 -13.71 42.95 -62.72
N VAL A 5 -14.02 42.26 -61.61
CA VAL A 5 -15.30 42.21 -60.84
C VAL A 5 -16.43 41.49 -61.59
N ALA A 6 -16.98 40.44 -60.96
CA ALA A 6 -18.43 40.18 -60.98
C ALA A 6 -18.85 39.29 -59.80
N LEU A 7 -19.66 39.88 -58.93
CA LEU A 7 -20.53 39.25 -57.94
C LEU A 7 -21.80 38.76 -58.66
N LEU A 8 -22.44 37.65 -58.22
CA LEU A 8 -23.90 37.60 -57.97
C LEU A 8 -24.36 36.24 -57.36
N ALA A 9 -24.72 36.30 -56.08
CA ALA A 9 -26.05 36.07 -55.50
C ALA A 9 -26.96 34.85 -55.85
N ILE A 10 -27.31 34.14 -54.76
CA ILE A 10 -28.68 33.73 -54.29
C ILE A 10 -29.21 32.30 -54.63
N THR A 11 -29.12 31.43 -53.61
CA THR A 11 -30.16 30.57 -52.95
C THR A 11 -31.28 29.92 -53.79
N LEU A 12 -31.65 28.63 -53.65
CA LEU A 12 -32.12 27.89 -52.45
C LEU A 12 -32.19 26.37 -52.77
N ALA A 13 -31.97 25.49 -51.76
CA ALA A 13 -32.85 24.38 -51.35
C ALA A 13 -32.09 23.26 -50.60
N SER A 14 -32.64 22.88 -49.43
CA SER A 14 -32.37 21.68 -48.63
C SER A 14 -32.82 20.40 -49.36
N SER A 15 -32.43 19.15 -49.08
CA SER A 15 -31.74 18.49 -47.97
C SER A 15 -31.21 17.14 -48.50
N GLY A 16 -30.06 16.68 -47.99
CA GLY A 16 -29.54 15.33 -48.23
C GLY A 16 -28.41 15.05 -47.24
N ALA A 17 -28.60 14.07 -46.36
CA ALA A 17 -27.68 13.73 -45.29
C ALA A 17 -26.58 12.76 -45.75
N GLN A 18 -25.32 13.10 -45.49
CA GLN A 18 -24.13 12.22 -45.33
C GLN A 18 -22.90 13.12 -45.12
N ALA A 19 -21.89 12.85 -44.30
CA ALA A 19 -21.62 11.89 -43.24
C ALA A 19 -20.54 12.55 -42.36
N ARG A 20 -20.63 12.43 -41.02
CA ARG A 20 -19.62 12.96 -40.09
C ARG A 20 -18.38 12.03 -40.05
N PRO A 21 -17.17 12.59 -39.88
CA PRO A 21 -15.95 11.80 -39.80
C PRO A 21 -15.95 10.88 -38.57
N SER A 22 -15.45 9.66 -38.79
CA SER A 22 -15.41 8.55 -37.84
C SER A 22 -14.70 8.88 -36.53
N SER A 23 -15.39 8.60 -35.43
CA SER A 23 -14.87 8.67 -34.06
C SER A 23 -13.72 7.67 -33.84
N PRO A 24 -12.68 8.00 -33.05
CA PRO A 24 -11.64 7.05 -32.70
C PRO A 24 -12.25 5.92 -31.86
N THR A 25 -11.94 4.69 -32.26
CA THR A 25 -12.40 3.47 -31.63
C THR A 25 -11.93 3.38 -30.17
N ARG A 26 -12.92 3.09 -29.31
CA ARG A 26 -12.84 2.90 -27.85
C ARG A 26 -11.87 1.76 -27.49
N PRO A 27 -10.91 1.97 -26.57
CA PRO A 27 -10.27 0.83 -25.91
C PRO A 27 -11.32 0.17 -25.01
N THR A 28 -11.67 -1.07 -25.30
CA THR A 28 -12.29 -1.95 -24.30
C THR A 28 -11.30 -2.09 -23.14
N ALA A 29 -11.73 -1.75 -21.93
CA ALA A 29 -10.95 -1.95 -20.71
C ALA A 29 -10.82 -3.46 -20.46
N THR A 30 -9.79 -4.07 -21.02
CA THR A 30 -9.35 -5.42 -20.66
C THR A 30 -8.92 -5.40 -19.19
N ALA A 31 -9.36 -6.40 -18.42
CA ALA A 31 -8.77 -6.66 -17.12
C ALA A 31 -7.24 -6.68 -17.27
N ARG A 32 -6.51 -6.00 -16.38
CA ARG A 32 -5.05 -6.06 -16.42
C ARG A 32 -4.65 -7.55 -16.34
N PRO A 33 -3.87 -8.07 -17.30
CA PRO A 33 -3.39 -9.45 -17.24
C PRO A 33 -2.65 -9.67 -15.92
N ASP A 34 -2.67 -10.90 -15.40
CA ASP A 34 -1.87 -11.28 -14.22
C ASP A 34 -0.39 -10.95 -14.51
N THR A 35 0.10 -9.88 -13.90
CA THR A 35 1.46 -9.37 -14.14
C THR A 35 2.51 -10.08 -13.28
N ILE A 36 2.08 -10.86 -12.27
CA ILE A 36 2.98 -11.55 -11.34
C ILE A 36 3.35 -12.96 -11.86
N GLY A 37 2.43 -13.60 -12.61
CA GLY A 37 2.64 -14.95 -13.14
C GLY A 37 2.58 -16.02 -12.04
N ARG A 38 3.09 -17.22 -12.34
CA ARG A 38 3.05 -18.34 -11.38
C ARG A 38 4.13 -18.22 -10.30
N VAL A 39 3.76 -18.56 -9.07
CA VAL A 39 4.66 -18.67 -7.91
C VAL A 39 4.91 -20.13 -7.59
N ARG A 40 6.19 -20.48 -7.36
CA ARG A 40 6.63 -21.79 -6.85
C ARG A 40 7.69 -21.61 -5.79
N PHE A 41 7.70 -22.50 -4.81
CA PHE A 41 8.70 -22.54 -3.74
C PHE A 41 9.52 -23.83 -3.82
N PRO A 42 10.76 -23.83 -3.30
CA PRO A 42 11.49 -25.08 -3.10
C PRO A 42 10.78 -25.97 -2.07
N ALA A 43 11.06 -27.27 -2.11
CA ALA A 43 10.69 -28.18 -1.03
C ALA A 43 11.59 -27.89 0.18
N ASP A 44 11.16 -26.97 1.04
CA ASP A 44 11.87 -26.57 2.25
C ASP A 44 10.91 -26.65 3.46
N PRO A 45 11.39 -27.01 4.67
CA PRO A 45 10.56 -27.06 5.87
C PRO A 45 9.85 -25.75 6.23
N SER A 46 10.33 -24.59 5.75
CA SER A 46 9.65 -23.29 5.90
C SER A 46 8.51 -23.06 4.90
N VAL A 47 8.10 -24.09 4.14
CA VAL A 47 7.00 -24.03 3.18
C VAL A 47 6.04 -25.19 3.42
N LEU A 48 4.83 -24.86 3.88
CA LEU A 48 3.70 -25.79 3.98
C LEU A 48 2.90 -25.74 2.68
N ASP A 49 2.97 -26.81 1.90
CA ASP A 49 2.18 -26.98 0.69
C ASP A 49 0.82 -27.62 1.03
N ALA A 50 -0.26 -26.94 0.66
CA ALA A 50 -1.62 -27.38 1.01
C ALA A 50 -1.97 -28.79 0.52
N LYS A 51 -1.46 -29.21 -0.63
CA LYS A 51 -1.74 -30.55 -1.17
C LYS A 51 -0.79 -31.59 -0.62
N ARG A 52 0.52 -31.30 -0.68
CA ARG A 52 1.57 -32.24 -0.29
C ARG A 52 1.56 -32.52 1.21
N ASP A 53 1.45 -31.48 2.04
CA ASP A 53 1.66 -31.58 3.49
C ASP A 53 0.33 -31.58 4.26
N LEU A 54 -0.68 -30.85 3.75
CA LEU A 54 -1.95 -30.68 4.44
C LEU A 54 -3.08 -31.57 3.90
N GLY A 55 -2.84 -32.27 2.78
CA GLY A 55 -3.77 -33.23 2.21
C GLY A 55 -4.99 -32.63 1.52
N ALA A 56 -5.02 -31.30 1.31
CA ALA A 56 -6.07 -30.64 0.54
C ALA A 56 -6.12 -31.22 -0.88
N ARG A 57 -7.32 -31.35 -1.44
CA ARG A 57 -7.53 -31.87 -2.79
C ARG A 57 -7.50 -30.75 -3.83
N GLY A 58 -8.13 -29.62 -3.53
CA GLY A 58 -8.28 -28.51 -4.47
C GLY A 58 -9.05 -28.91 -5.73
N ASP A 59 -10.00 -29.84 -5.63
CA ASP A 59 -10.78 -30.42 -6.73
C ASP A 59 -12.19 -29.78 -6.90
N GLY A 60 -12.54 -28.83 -6.03
CA GLY A 60 -13.84 -28.16 -5.97
C GLY A 60 -14.98 -28.99 -5.42
N LYS A 61 -14.71 -30.20 -4.92
CA LYS A 61 -15.71 -31.15 -4.42
C LYS A 61 -15.42 -31.56 -2.98
N THR A 62 -14.20 -31.99 -2.71
CA THR A 62 -13.75 -32.36 -1.37
C THR A 62 -13.76 -31.12 -0.48
N ASP A 63 -14.25 -31.27 0.75
CA ASP A 63 -14.16 -30.21 1.75
C ASP A 63 -12.69 -30.05 2.20
N ASP A 64 -12.06 -28.95 1.80
CA ASP A 64 -10.66 -28.64 2.13
C ASP A 64 -10.54 -27.73 3.36
N THR A 65 -11.64 -27.44 4.06
CA THR A 65 -11.65 -26.48 5.17
C THR A 65 -10.66 -26.87 6.26
N ASP A 66 -10.67 -28.11 6.73
CA ASP A 66 -9.80 -28.53 7.83
C ASP A 66 -8.33 -28.58 7.41
N ALA A 67 -8.04 -28.95 6.16
CA ALA A 67 -6.68 -28.93 5.63
C ALA A 67 -6.12 -27.51 5.57
N LEU A 68 -6.89 -26.54 5.05
CA LEU A 68 -6.46 -25.15 4.96
C LEU A 68 -6.42 -24.46 6.33
N GLN A 69 -7.37 -24.75 7.22
CA GLN A 69 -7.35 -24.24 8.60
C GLN A 69 -6.11 -24.75 9.33
N ARG A 70 -5.76 -26.03 9.19
CA ARG A 70 -4.52 -26.58 9.76
C ARG A 70 -3.29 -25.87 9.20
N GLY A 71 -3.29 -25.50 7.93
CA GLY A 71 -2.21 -24.69 7.34
C GLY A 71 -2.05 -23.31 7.98
N LEU A 72 -3.15 -22.64 8.31
CA LEU A 72 -3.13 -21.38 9.07
C LEU A 72 -2.64 -21.60 10.51
N ASP A 73 -3.04 -22.70 11.13
CA ASP A 73 -2.67 -23.02 12.50
C ASP A 73 -1.17 -23.42 12.61
N GLU A 74 -0.63 -24.09 11.60
CA GLU A 74 0.76 -24.56 11.52
C GLU A 74 1.74 -23.51 10.96
N CYS A 75 1.26 -22.42 10.35
CA CYS A 75 2.14 -21.38 9.78
C CYS A 75 3.02 -20.67 10.82
N LEU A 76 2.69 -20.82 12.10
CA LEU A 76 3.42 -20.28 13.26
C LEU A 76 3.55 -21.30 14.40
N ASN A 77 3.63 -22.59 14.07
CA ASN A 77 3.82 -23.65 15.05
C ASN A 77 5.31 -24.01 15.24
N ASP A 78 5.63 -24.68 16.35
CA ASP A 78 6.94 -25.28 16.65
C ASP A 78 8.13 -24.29 16.63
N GLY A 79 7.87 -23.02 16.96
CA GLY A 79 8.92 -22.00 17.05
C GLY A 79 9.48 -21.55 15.70
N ARG A 80 8.79 -21.77 14.57
CA ARG A 80 9.19 -21.23 13.25
C ARG A 80 7.99 -20.76 12.44
N SER A 81 8.15 -19.64 11.76
CA SER A 81 7.19 -19.20 10.74
C SER A 81 7.38 -19.97 9.43
N ARG A 82 6.27 -20.22 8.74
CA ARG A 82 6.23 -20.91 7.45
C ARG A 82 5.33 -20.19 6.45
N VAL A 83 5.66 -20.31 5.18
CA VAL A 83 4.76 -19.94 4.08
C VAL A 83 3.69 -21.02 3.95
N LEU A 84 2.42 -20.61 3.89
CA LEU A 84 1.32 -21.47 3.43
C LEU A 84 1.18 -21.30 1.91
N TYR A 85 1.64 -22.30 1.16
CA TYR A 85 1.58 -22.33 -0.28
C TYR A 85 0.33 -23.08 -0.77
N LEU A 86 -0.44 -22.45 -1.65
CA LEU A 86 -1.63 -23.04 -2.26
C LEU A 86 -1.36 -23.33 -3.74
N PRO A 87 -1.12 -24.59 -4.14
CA PRO A 87 -1.08 -24.96 -5.56
C PRO A 87 -2.39 -24.61 -6.27
N ASN A 88 -2.37 -24.48 -7.60
CA ASN A 88 -3.62 -24.25 -8.35
C ASN A 88 -4.67 -25.35 -8.07
N GLY A 89 -5.92 -24.93 -7.89
CA GLY A 89 -7.04 -25.77 -7.49
C GLY A 89 -8.22 -24.95 -6.99
N VAL A 90 -9.38 -25.59 -6.88
CA VAL A 90 -10.57 -25.04 -6.24
C VAL A 90 -10.72 -25.69 -4.87
N TYR A 91 -10.45 -24.93 -3.83
CA TYR A 91 -10.52 -25.37 -2.43
C TYR A 91 -11.90 -25.04 -1.90
N ARG A 92 -12.76 -26.06 -1.82
CA ARG A 92 -14.13 -25.91 -1.31
C ARG A 92 -14.10 -25.80 0.21
N LEU A 93 -14.87 -24.85 0.74
CA LEU A 93 -15.02 -24.57 2.15
C LEU A 93 -16.48 -24.69 2.58
N THR A 94 -16.69 -25.23 3.77
CA THR A 94 -18.02 -25.30 4.43
C THR A 94 -18.15 -24.34 5.62
N ARG A 95 -17.04 -23.69 6.02
CA ARG A 95 -16.99 -22.66 7.07
C ARG A 95 -15.83 -21.68 6.83
N SER A 96 -15.80 -20.60 7.62
CA SER A 96 -14.71 -19.60 7.60
C SER A 96 -13.33 -20.23 7.88
N LEU A 97 -12.33 -19.72 7.17
CA LEU A 97 -10.92 -19.84 7.56
C LEU A 97 -10.55 -18.68 8.49
N VAL A 98 -9.91 -19.00 9.62
CA VAL A 98 -9.62 -18.02 10.66
C VAL A 98 -8.15 -18.13 11.06
N HIS A 99 -7.39 -17.07 10.82
CA HIS A 99 -6.04 -16.94 11.38
C HIS A 99 -6.12 -16.53 12.85
N ARG A 100 -5.40 -17.25 13.71
CA ARG A 100 -5.53 -17.13 15.17
C ARG A 100 -4.34 -16.47 15.86
N TYR A 101 -3.24 -16.22 15.15
CA TYR A 101 -2.00 -15.73 15.75
C TYR A 101 -1.73 -14.25 15.43
N PRO A 102 -1.06 -13.50 16.32
CA PRO A 102 -0.75 -12.08 16.10
C PRO A 102 0.31 -11.82 15.01
N LEU A 103 1.09 -12.83 14.59
CA LEU A 103 2.06 -12.73 13.48
C LEU A 103 1.56 -13.48 12.23
N GLY A 104 2.08 -13.19 11.05
CA GLY A 104 1.73 -13.90 9.80
C GLY A 104 0.31 -13.56 9.31
N PRO A 105 -0.47 -14.48 8.72
CA PRO A 105 0.03 -15.63 8.00
C PRO A 105 0.75 -15.16 6.72
N TRP A 106 1.55 -16.04 6.12
CA TRP A 106 2.17 -15.83 4.81
C TRP A 106 1.54 -16.77 3.80
N ILE A 107 0.39 -16.38 3.24
CA ILE A 107 -0.37 -17.15 2.25
C ILE A 107 0.05 -16.74 0.84
N TYR A 108 0.50 -17.71 0.05
CA TYR A 108 0.87 -17.53 -1.34
C TYR A 108 0.16 -18.57 -2.21
N GLY A 109 -0.75 -18.13 -3.09
CA GLY A 109 -1.25 -18.99 -4.15
C GLY A 109 -0.26 -19.12 -5.32
N GLU A 110 -0.31 -20.25 -6.02
CA GLU A 110 0.45 -20.47 -7.25
C GLU A 110 0.09 -19.44 -8.32
N SER A 111 -1.19 -19.08 -8.47
CA SER A 111 -1.61 -17.92 -9.26
C SER A 111 -2.96 -17.39 -8.80
N ARG A 112 -3.23 -16.10 -9.05
CA ARG A 112 -4.47 -15.44 -8.62
C ARG A 112 -5.72 -16.17 -9.09
N ASP A 113 -5.77 -16.50 -10.38
CA ASP A 113 -6.96 -17.05 -11.01
C ASP A 113 -6.99 -18.59 -11.00
N GLY A 114 -5.85 -19.24 -10.72
CA GLY A 114 -5.76 -20.70 -10.62
C GLY A 114 -6.00 -21.25 -9.21
N VAL A 115 -5.84 -20.43 -8.16
CA VAL A 115 -6.19 -20.77 -6.77
C VAL A 115 -7.52 -20.12 -6.43
N VAL A 116 -8.55 -20.93 -6.20
CA VAL A 116 -9.88 -20.45 -5.81
C VAL A 116 -10.25 -21.02 -4.45
N ILE A 117 -10.36 -20.18 -3.43
CA ILE A 117 -10.89 -20.51 -2.11
C ILE A 117 -12.38 -20.21 -2.15
N LYS A 118 -13.22 -21.25 -2.18
CA LYS A 118 -14.66 -21.14 -2.45
C LYS A 118 -15.49 -21.58 -1.26
N LEU A 119 -16.33 -20.69 -0.75
CA LEU A 119 -17.36 -21.04 0.23
C LEU A 119 -18.57 -21.64 -0.48
N ASP A 120 -19.17 -22.68 0.12
CA ASP A 120 -20.46 -23.22 -0.32
C ASP A 120 -21.58 -22.18 -0.28
N ASP A 121 -22.62 -22.38 -1.10
CA ASP A 121 -23.79 -21.52 -1.10
C ASP A 121 -24.67 -21.74 0.14
N GLY A 122 -25.23 -20.65 0.69
CA GLY A 122 -26.18 -20.72 1.81
C GLY A 122 -25.59 -21.18 3.15
N VAL A 123 -24.28 -21.05 3.33
CA VAL A 123 -23.60 -21.40 4.59
C VAL A 123 -24.10 -20.46 5.70
N LYS A 124 -24.60 -21.07 6.79
CA LYS A 124 -25.08 -20.34 7.97
C LYS A 124 -23.93 -19.99 8.91
N ASP A 125 -24.10 -18.94 9.70
CA ASP A 125 -23.17 -18.51 10.75
C ASP A 125 -21.72 -18.25 10.27
N CYS A 126 -21.57 -17.90 8.99
CA CYS A 126 -20.29 -17.60 8.36
C CYS A 126 -20.15 -16.09 8.14
N SER A 127 -19.30 -15.44 8.94
CA SER A 127 -19.13 -13.99 8.92
C SER A 127 -18.20 -13.52 7.80
N ALA A 128 -17.24 -14.34 7.40
CA ALA A 128 -16.39 -14.13 6.24
C ALA A 128 -15.84 -15.45 5.65
N VAL A 129 -15.39 -15.46 4.39
CA VAL A 129 -14.66 -16.63 3.85
C VAL A 129 -13.29 -16.77 4.54
N LEU A 130 -12.55 -15.67 4.63
CA LEU A 130 -11.24 -15.60 5.29
C LEU A 130 -11.22 -14.45 6.29
N ARG A 131 -10.79 -14.74 7.52
CA ARG A 131 -10.61 -13.75 8.58
C ARG A 131 -9.18 -13.81 9.12
N THR A 132 -8.51 -12.66 9.20
CA THR A 132 -7.13 -12.58 9.69
C THR A 132 -7.00 -12.27 11.19
N HIS A 133 -8.08 -12.51 11.94
CA HIS A 133 -8.15 -12.34 13.39
C HIS A 133 -9.17 -13.32 14.00
N PRO A 134 -8.96 -13.87 15.19
CA PRO A 134 -9.89 -14.86 15.77
C PRO A 134 -11.17 -14.25 16.33
N ARG A 135 -11.15 -12.99 16.76
CA ARG A 135 -12.32 -12.28 17.31
C ARG A 135 -13.08 -11.51 16.23
N GLU A 136 -14.33 -11.16 16.54
CA GLU A 136 -15.20 -10.32 15.69
C GLU A 136 -15.52 -8.95 16.30
N LYS A 137 -15.05 -8.71 17.52
CA LYS A 137 -15.12 -7.45 18.24
C LYS A 137 -13.96 -7.39 19.21
N ASP A 138 -13.64 -6.21 19.71
CA ASP A 138 -12.68 -5.99 20.81
C ASP A 138 -11.33 -6.71 20.55
N PRO A 139 -10.50 -6.18 19.63
CA PRO A 139 -9.29 -6.86 19.17
C PRO A 139 -8.27 -7.07 20.30
N GLY A 140 -8.41 -6.34 21.42
CA GLY A 140 -7.51 -6.38 22.57
C GLY A 140 -6.26 -5.54 22.33
N SER A 141 -5.57 -5.77 21.21
CA SER A 141 -4.45 -4.94 20.74
C SER A 141 -4.53 -4.72 19.23
N ALA A 142 -3.92 -3.62 18.75
CA ALA A 142 -3.68 -3.39 17.33
C ALA A 142 -2.54 -4.28 16.79
N ASP A 143 -1.75 -4.94 17.65
CA ASP A 143 -0.50 -5.63 17.32
C ASP A 143 -0.70 -6.95 16.55
N TRP A 144 -1.17 -6.83 15.30
CA TRP A 144 -1.46 -7.94 14.38
C TRP A 144 -0.64 -7.75 13.10
N PHE A 145 0.61 -8.19 13.15
CA PHE A 145 1.67 -7.84 12.20
C PHE A 145 1.94 -8.91 11.13
N MET A 146 2.64 -8.48 10.07
CA MET A 146 3.19 -9.26 8.95
C MET A 146 2.18 -10.12 8.18
N ARG A 147 0.98 -9.58 7.95
CA ARG A 147 -0.12 -10.27 7.26
C ARG A 147 0.11 -10.25 5.75
N ASN A 148 0.48 -11.38 5.17
CA ASN A 148 0.87 -11.49 3.78
C ASN A 148 -0.09 -12.43 3.04
N LEU A 149 -1.06 -11.86 2.32
CA LEU A 149 -2.07 -12.61 1.57
C LEU A 149 -1.94 -12.32 0.08
N ARG A 150 -1.50 -13.31 -0.71
CA ARG A 150 -1.05 -13.08 -2.09
C ARG A 150 -1.55 -14.12 -3.08
N ASN A 151 -1.92 -13.67 -4.27
CA ASN A 151 -2.11 -14.48 -5.48
C ASN A 151 -3.21 -15.57 -5.37
N PHE A 152 -4.41 -15.22 -4.94
CA PHE A 152 -5.55 -16.16 -4.96
C PHE A 152 -6.87 -15.44 -5.23
N THR A 153 -7.90 -16.23 -5.52
CA THR A 153 -9.29 -15.79 -5.62
C THR A 153 -10.06 -16.28 -4.40
N VAL A 154 -10.86 -15.40 -3.79
CA VAL A 154 -11.91 -15.72 -2.83
C VAL A 154 -13.25 -15.67 -3.55
N ASP A 155 -13.95 -16.80 -3.55
CA ASP A 155 -15.32 -16.94 -4.04
C ASP A 155 -16.24 -17.12 -2.82
N VAL A 156 -17.05 -16.10 -2.54
CA VAL A 156 -17.98 -16.11 -1.40
C VAL A 156 -19.25 -16.92 -1.68
N GLY A 157 -19.43 -17.46 -2.89
CA GLY A 157 -20.66 -18.11 -3.31
C GLY A 157 -21.87 -17.16 -3.26
N HIS A 158 -23.04 -17.71 -2.95
CA HIS A 158 -24.30 -16.99 -2.78
C HIS A 158 -24.64 -16.76 -1.30
N ASN A 159 -23.81 -15.98 -0.61
CA ASN A 159 -23.94 -15.73 0.82
C ASN A 159 -24.04 -14.22 1.11
N PRO A 160 -25.23 -13.59 0.94
CA PRO A 160 -25.38 -12.13 0.97
C PRO A 160 -25.06 -11.46 2.30
N SER A 161 -24.96 -12.22 3.40
CA SER A 161 -24.60 -11.74 4.74
C SER A 161 -23.12 -11.96 5.09
N THR A 162 -22.35 -12.58 4.20
CA THR A 162 -20.96 -12.99 4.44
C THR A 162 -19.99 -12.05 3.73
N ASP A 163 -18.92 -11.65 4.41
CA ASP A 163 -17.85 -10.86 3.81
C ASP A 163 -16.88 -11.76 3.03
N GLY A 164 -16.23 -11.25 2.00
CA GLY A 164 -15.18 -11.99 1.31
C GLY A 164 -13.99 -12.20 2.24
N ILE A 165 -13.29 -11.11 2.56
CA ILE A 165 -12.14 -11.10 3.45
C ILE A 165 -12.35 -10.08 4.57
N ARG A 166 -12.32 -10.52 5.82
CA ARG A 166 -12.18 -9.65 6.98
C ARG A 166 -10.70 -9.47 7.29
N TYR A 167 -10.16 -8.34 6.84
CA TYR A 167 -8.73 -8.06 6.80
C TYR A 167 -8.32 -7.13 7.95
N PHE A 168 -7.80 -7.73 9.00
CA PHE A 168 -7.18 -7.05 10.13
C PHE A 168 -5.66 -7.23 10.09
N ALA A 169 -4.96 -6.14 9.87
CA ALA A 169 -3.51 -6.09 9.77
C ALA A 169 -3.00 -4.71 10.17
N THR A 170 -1.83 -4.66 10.80
CA THR A 170 -1.25 -3.43 11.36
C THR A 170 0.26 -3.42 11.10
N ASN A 171 0.82 -2.22 10.89
CA ASN A 171 2.24 -1.89 10.65
C ASN A 171 2.86 -2.51 9.38
N THR A 172 2.82 -3.83 9.27
CA THR A 172 3.16 -4.60 8.05
C THR A 172 2.00 -5.51 7.73
N GLY A 173 1.38 -5.32 6.59
CA GLY A 173 0.25 -6.12 6.16
C GLY A 173 -0.13 -5.80 4.73
N ILE A 174 -0.03 -6.78 3.86
CA ILE A 174 -0.37 -6.68 2.45
C ILE A 174 -1.37 -7.76 1.99
N LEU A 175 -2.46 -7.29 1.38
CA LEU A 175 -3.37 -8.09 0.55
C LEU A 175 -3.08 -7.74 -0.93
N LYS A 176 -2.37 -8.62 -1.64
CA LYS A 176 -1.84 -8.31 -2.99
C LYS A 176 -2.23 -9.31 -4.06
N ASN A 177 -2.66 -8.80 -5.23
CA ASN A 177 -3.02 -9.62 -6.38
C ASN A 177 -4.09 -10.68 -6.03
N VAL A 178 -5.14 -10.22 -5.36
CA VAL A 178 -6.27 -11.05 -4.92
C VAL A 178 -7.54 -10.65 -5.64
N ARG A 179 -8.38 -11.62 -5.96
CA ARG A 179 -9.71 -11.39 -6.52
C ARG A 179 -10.77 -11.84 -5.51
N VAL A 180 -11.80 -11.03 -5.29
CA VAL A 180 -12.91 -11.34 -4.39
C VAL A 180 -14.21 -11.22 -5.19
N ILE A 181 -14.94 -12.32 -5.36
CA ILE A 181 -16.06 -12.40 -6.31
C ILE A 181 -17.33 -12.99 -5.70
N CYS A 182 -18.40 -12.92 -6.48
CA CYS A 182 -19.73 -13.46 -6.20
C CYS A 182 -20.53 -12.61 -5.21
N ARG A 183 -21.60 -13.16 -4.62
CA ARG A 183 -22.66 -12.37 -3.97
C ARG A 183 -22.50 -12.39 -2.45
N GLY A 184 -21.64 -11.51 -1.94
CA GLY A 184 -21.46 -11.28 -0.50
C GLY A 184 -21.89 -9.89 -0.03
N ARG A 185 -21.62 -9.60 1.24
CA ARG A 185 -21.89 -8.31 1.91
C ARG A 185 -20.79 -7.30 1.61
N VAL A 186 -19.60 -7.45 2.20
CA VAL A 186 -18.42 -6.60 1.93
C VAL A 186 -17.32 -7.43 1.26
N GLY A 187 -16.71 -6.92 0.19
CA GLY A 187 -15.59 -7.62 -0.47
C GLY A 187 -14.37 -7.73 0.45
N VAL A 188 -13.87 -6.57 0.90
CA VAL A 188 -12.83 -6.49 1.93
C VAL A 188 -13.29 -5.60 3.09
N GLU A 189 -13.46 -6.20 4.25
CA GLU A 189 -13.92 -5.57 5.49
C GLU A 189 -12.72 -5.34 6.42
N SER A 190 -12.25 -4.10 6.53
CA SER A 190 -11.11 -3.71 7.37
C SER A 190 -11.52 -3.05 8.68
N GLY A 191 -12.80 -2.70 8.84
CA GLY A 191 -13.33 -1.89 9.92
C GLY A 191 -13.95 -2.65 11.10
N PHE A 192 -14.19 -3.95 10.96
CA PHE A 192 -15.00 -4.77 11.88
C PHE A 192 -14.56 -4.80 13.35
N MET A 193 -13.36 -4.33 13.70
CA MET A 193 -12.86 -4.26 15.09
C MET A 193 -12.28 -2.91 15.50
N GLY A 194 -12.27 -1.93 14.61
CA GLY A 194 -11.92 -0.55 14.92
C GLY A 194 -10.45 -0.19 15.19
N MET A 195 -9.51 -1.12 15.00
CA MET A 195 -8.07 -0.88 15.22
C MET A 195 -7.19 -1.48 14.11
N SER A 196 -7.73 -1.70 12.90
CA SER A 196 -6.98 -2.26 11.78
C SER A 196 -6.21 -1.15 11.08
N GLY A 197 -4.93 -1.37 10.81
CA GLY A 197 -4.07 -0.43 10.08
C GLY A 197 -2.85 -0.03 10.91
N PRO A 198 -1.83 0.57 10.29
CA PRO A 198 -1.74 0.81 8.85
C PRO A 198 -1.52 -0.51 8.08
N ASN A 199 -2.15 -0.64 6.91
CA ASN A 199 -1.98 -1.78 6.02
C ASN A 199 -2.20 -1.40 4.53
N LEU A 200 -1.88 -2.33 3.63
CA LEU A 200 -1.96 -2.18 2.19
C LEU A 200 -2.91 -3.20 1.55
N ILE A 201 -3.80 -2.70 0.69
CA ILE A 201 -4.53 -3.51 -0.30
C ILE A 201 -4.03 -3.07 -1.67
N GLN A 202 -3.49 -4.01 -2.46
CA GLN A 202 -2.82 -3.72 -3.73
C GLN A 202 -3.21 -4.70 -4.84
N ASP A 203 -3.48 -4.20 -6.05
CA ASP A 203 -3.80 -5.05 -7.21
C ASP A 203 -5.01 -5.98 -6.95
N VAL A 204 -6.01 -5.49 -6.21
CA VAL A 204 -7.20 -6.28 -5.83
C VAL A 204 -8.39 -5.95 -6.72
N THR A 205 -9.10 -7.00 -7.15
CA THR A 205 -10.38 -6.88 -7.86
C THR A 205 -11.53 -7.39 -6.99
N ILE A 206 -12.60 -6.61 -6.87
CA ILE A 206 -13.81 -6.98 -6.15
C ILE A 206 -15.01 -6.89 -7.09
N ASP A 207 -15.85 -7.93 -7.14
CA ASP A 207 -17.00 -7.99 -8.05
C ASP A 207 -18.23 -8.63 -7.37
N GLY A 208 -19.36 -7.91 -7.36
CA GLY A 208 -20.67 -8.47 -7.00
C GLY A 208 -21.13 -8.32 -5.54
N PHE A 209 -20.44 -7.50 -4.74
CA PHE A 209 -20.74 -7.28 -3.31
C PHE A 209 -21.77 -6.17 -3.08
N GLU A 210 -22.21 -5.97 -1.83
CA GLU A 210 -22.98 -4.76 -1.49
C GLU A 210 -22.07 -3.54 -1.44
N THR A 211 -20.97 -3.69 -0.71
CA THR A 211 -19.87 -2.72 -0.59
C THR A 211 -18.57 -3.37 -1.05
N GLY A 212 -17.76 -2.66 -1.81
CA GLY A 212 -16.45 -3.16 -2.25
C GLY A 212 -15.47 -3.27 -1.08
N ILE A 213 -15.02 -2.13 -0.56
CA ILE A 213 -14.10 -2.03 0.57
C ILE A 213 -14.73 -1.18 1.66
N ASN A 214 -14.71 -1.70 2.89
CA ASN A 214 -15.05 -0.93 4.08
C ASN A 214 -13.79 -0.64 4.90
N SER A 215 -13.42 0.63 5.00
CA SER A 215 -12.20 1.13 5.63
C SER A 215 -12.56 2.08 6.76
N THR A 216 -12.65 1.57 8.00
CA THR A 216 -13.14 2.37 9.12
C THR A 216 -12.24 2.33 10.34
N TRP A 217 -12.34 3.41 11.13
CA TRP A 217 -11.60 3.67 12.37
C TRP A 217 -10.12 3.97 12.18
N MET A 218 -9.23 3.59 13.08
CA MET A 218 -7.93 4.25 13.25
C MET A 218 -6.75 3.58 12.51
N TRP A 219 -5.60 4.29 12.51
CA TRP A 219 -4.24 3.91 12.06
C TRP A 219 -3.88 4.08 10.58
N GLY A 220 -4.86 4.12 9.69
CA GLY A 220 -4.69 4.43 8.28
C GLY A 220 -4.73 3.21 7.35
N GLN A 221 -4.96 3.42 6.06
CA GLN A 221 -4.93 2.35 5.06
C GLN A 221 -4.45 2.88 3.71
N THR A 222 -3.80 2.00 2.95
CA THR A 222 -3.35 2.30 1.60
C THR A 222 -4.10 1.42 0.61
N LEU A 223 -4.68 2.03 -0.43
CA LEU A 223 -5.35 1.35 -1.54
C LEU A 223 -4.60 1.65 -2.83
N SER A 224 -4.03 0.63 -3.47
CA SER A 224 -3.24 0.79 -4.69
C SER A 224 -3.75 -0.10 -5.81
N ARG A 225 -4.12 0.50 -6.95
CA ARG A 225 -4.53 -0.23 -8.16
C ARG A 225 -5.70 -1.19 -7.90
N ILE A 226 -6.77 -0.62 -7.33
CA ILE A 226 -7.98 -1.35 -6.95
C ILE A 226 -9.02 -1.25 -8.06
N THR A 227 -9.68 -2.37 -8.36
CA THR A 227 -10.82 -2.41 -9.28
C THR A 227 -12.04 -2.96 -8.58
N ILE A 228 -13.12 -2.19 -8.52
CA ILE A 228 -14.40 -2.60 -7.91
C ILE A 228 -15.49 -2.57 -8.97
N ARG A 229 -16.29 -3.62 -9.05
CA ARG A 229 -17.34 -3.78 -10.05
C ARG A 229 -18.64 -4.25 -9.43
N ASN A 230 -19.73 -3.79 -10.02
CA ASN A 230 -21.08 -4.34 -9.79
C ASN A 230 -21.45 -4.36 -8.30
N CYS A 231 -20.93 -3.43 -7.50
CA CYS A 231 -21.34 -3.29 -6.12
C CYS A 231 -22.74 -2.69 -6.06
N ARG A 232 -23.61 -3.24 -5.19
CA ARG A 232 -25.01 -2.83 -5.12
C ARG A 232 -25.23 -1.47 -4.44
N LYS A 233 -24.27 -0.99 -3.64
CA LYS A 233 -24.34 0.30 -2.94
C LYS A 233 -23.12 1.18 -3.20
N VAL A 234 -21.97 0.82 -2.63
CA VAL A 234 -20.79 1.70 -2.57
C VAL A 234 -19.53 0.94 -2.96
N GLY A 235 -18.62 1.60 -3.70
CA GLY A 235 -17.28 1.05 -3.98
C GLY A 235 -16.44 1.03 -2.71
N VAL A 236 -16.02 2.20 -2.23
CA VAL A 236 -15.18 2.37 -1.03
C VAL A 236 -15.89 3.23 0.00
N VAL A 237 -15.99 2.73 1.23
CA VAL A 237 -16.41 3.50 2.41
C VAL A 237 -15.17 3.84 3.22
N VAL A 238 -15.01 5.12 3.57
CA VAL A 238 -13.98 5.60 4.50
C VAL A 238 -14.65 6.36 5.62
N ASN A 239 -14.40 5.96 6.86
CA ASN A 239 -14.97 6.60 8.04
C ASN A 239 -13.98 6.56 9.20
N GLY A 240 -13.73 7.71 9.85
CA GLY A 240 -12.89 7.74 11.04
C GLY A 240 -11.46 7.28 10.82
N HIS A 241 -10.99 7.25 9.55
CA HIS A 241 -9.74 6.66 9.04
C HIS A 241 -8.99 7.61 8.10
N ALA A 242 -7.69 7.42 7.91
CA ALA A 242 -6.88 8.17 6.93
C ALA A 242 -6.41 7.24 5.79
N VAL A 243 -6.87 7.50 4.57
CA VAL A 243 -6.70 6.57 3.44
C VAL A 243 -5.99 7.24 2.27
N GLY A 244 -4.83 6.70 1.92
CA GLY A 244 -4.12 7.02 0.68
C GLY A 244 -4.60 6.11 -0.44
N ILE A 245 -5.00 6.69 -1.58
CA ILE A 245 -5.54 5.94 -2.71
C ILE A 245 -4.79 6.31 -4.00
N GLU A 246 -4.28 5.32 -4.72
CA GLU A 246 -3.84 5.49 -6.11
C GLU A 246 -4.52 4.51 -7.06
N ASP A 247 -4.87 4.99 -8.25
CA ASP A 247 -5.37 4.19 -9.37
C ASP A 247 -6.61 3.34 -9.02
N LEU A 248 -7.67 4.00 -8.53
CA LEU A 248 -8.94 3.36 -8.18
C LEU A 248 -9.91 3.37 -9.37
N ILE A 249 -10.38 2.18 -9.75
CA ILE A 249 -11.44 1.97 -10.73
C ILE A 249 -12.70 1.51 -10.02
N VAL A 250 -13.82 2.18 -10.26
CA VAL A 250 -15.15 1.70 -9.82
C VAL A 250 -16.11 1.69 -11.01
N GLU A 251 -16.71 0.55 -11.29
CA GLU A 251 -17.60 0.34 -12.43
C GLU A 251 -18.95 -0.23 -11.99
N ASN A 252 -20.02 0.23 -12.65
CA ASN A 252 -21.40 -0.25 -12.45
C ASN A 252 -21.80 -0.28 -10.97
N THR A 253 -21.42 0.76 -10.23
CA THR A 253 -21.70 0.88 -8.79
C THR A 253 -22.36 2.23 -8.55
N PRO A 254 -23.49 2.30 -7.81
CA PRO A 254 -24.26 3.54 -7.63
C PRO A 254 -23.47 4.71 -7.04
N GLN A 255 -22.48 4.43 -6.21
CA GLN A 255 -21.58 5.42 -5.62
C GLN A 255 -20.15 4.86 -5.56
N ALA A 256 -19.16 5.60 -6.05
CA ALA A 256 -17.78 5.14 -6.05
C ALA A 256 -17.13 5.24 -4.67
N ILE A 257 -17.25 6.40 -4.01
CA ILE A 257 -16.66 6.65 -2.70
C ILE A 257 -17.68 7.33 -1.79
N LEU A 258 -17.76 6.84 -0.55
CA LEU A 258 -18.37 7.52 0.57
C LEU A 258 -17.29 7.86 1.60
N CYS A 259 -16.96 9.14 1.74
CA CYS A 259 -16.15 9.65 2.84
C CYS A 259 -17.10 10.17 3.91
N ASP A 260 -17.26 9.42 5.00
CA ASP A 260 -18.29 9.65 6.02
C ASP A 260 -17.70 10.10 7.35
N MET A 261 -18.58 10.51 8.27
CA MET A 261 -18.24 10.82 9.66
C MET A 261 -18.95 9.82 10.59
N SER A 262 -18.24 9.15 11.50
CA SER A 262 -18.86 8.17 12.44
C SER A 262 -19.73 8.83 13.51
N ASN A 263 -19.54 10.12 13.76
CA ASN A 263 -20.22 10.89 14.80
C ASN A 263 -20.15 12.40 14.45
N ASP A 264 -20.76 13.25 15.27
CA ASP A 264 -20.75 14.70 15.10
C ASP A 264 -19.40 15.35 15.44
N TRP A 265 -18.34 14.56 15.62
CA TRP A 265 -17.01 15.06 15.92
C TRP A 265 -16.12 15.03 14.67
N PHE A 266 -15.88 16.22 14.10
CA PHE A 266 -15.10 16.44 12.88
C PHE A 266 -13.76 15.68 12.83
N TRP A 267 -13.09 15.48 13.97
CA TRP A 267 -11.79 14.76 14.02
C TRP A 267 -11.89 13.25 13.82
N TRP A 268 -13.10 12.68 13.81
CA TRP A 268 -13.42 11.31 13.37
C TRP A 268 -14.05 11.26 11.98
N ALA A 269 -13.94 12.33 11.19
CA ALA A 269 -14.24 12.24 9.78
C ALA A 269 -13.26 11.29 9.06
N GLY A 270 -13.72 10.69 7.96
CA GLY A 270 -12.81 10.11 6.97
C GLY A 270 -11.88 11.18 6.40
N VAL A 271 -10.61 10.80 6.18
CA VAL A 271 -9.60 11.62 5.51
C VAL A 271 -9.08 10.84 4.31
N ILE A 272 -9.28 11.36 3.10
CA ILE A 272 -8.86 10.70 1.86
C ILE A 272 -7.92 11.61 1.07
N ALA A 273 -6.82 11.05 0.56
CA ALA A 273 -6.09 11.62 -0.55
C ALA A 273 -6.03 10.62 -1.70
N LEU A 274 -6.61 10.98 -2.83
CA LEU A 274 -6.72 10.12 -4.00
C LEU A 274 -6.01 10.72 -5.22
N THR A 275 -5.22 9.90 -5.92
CA THR A 275 -4.66 10.23 -7.23
C THR A 275 -5.00 9.16 -8.26
N GLY A 276 -5.63 9.55 -9.37
CA GLY A 276 -6.04 8.62 -10.43
C GLY A 276 -7.31 7.84 -10.09
N GLY A 277 -8.48 8.46 -10.23
CA GLY A 277 -9.78 7.81 -10.05
C GLY A 277 -10.52 7.69 -11.38
N ARG A 278 -11.15 6.54 -11.65
CA ARG A 278 -11.99 6.33 -12.83
C ARG A 278 -13.31 5.69 -12.42
N PHE A 279 -14.38 6.46 -12.42
CA PHE A 279 -15.67 6.03 -11.90
C PHE A 279 -16.72 6.01 -13.00
N THR A 280 -17.35 4.86 -13.20
CA THR A 280 -18.40 4.70 -14.21
C THR A 280 -19.64 4.06 -13.63
N ASN A 281 -20.81 4.64 -13.93
CA ASN A 281 -22.11 4.06 -13.63
C ASN A 281 -23.02 4.21 -14.84
N VAL A 282 -22.91 3.29 -15.80
CA VAL A 282 -23.58 3.37 -17.11
C VAL A 282 -24.42 2.15 -17.45
N GLY A 283 -24.62 1.24 -16.48
CA GLY A 283 -25.49 0.08 -16.64
C GLY A 283 -26.97 0.46 -16.53
N GLY A 284 -27.83 -0.13 -17.38
CA GLY A 284 -29.28 -0.14 -17.16
C GLY A 284 -30.09 1.06 -17.68
N GLY A 285 -29.67 1.74 -18.75
CA GLY A 285 -30.50 2.74 -19.45
C GLY A 285 -30.84 4.02 -18.67
N ALA A 286 -30.32 4.19 -17.46
CA ALA A 286 -30.61 5.34 -16.60
C ALA A 286 -29.86 6.60 -17.03
N ALA A 287 -30.52 7.74 -16.89
CA ALA A 287 -29.92 9.08 -16.93
C ALA A 287 -28.83 9.21 -15.83
N ARG A 288 -27.97 10.23 -15.94
CA ARG A 288 -27.00 10.58 -14.88
C ARG A 288 -27.74 10.66 -13.54
N SER A 289 -27.29 9.91 -12.53
CA SER A 289 -27.90 9.93 -11.20
C SER A 289 -26.84 10.03 -10.11
N GLY A 290 -27.07 10.90 -9.12
CA GLY A 290 -26.23 11.00 -7.92
C GLY A 290 -24.80 11.46 -8.18
N SER A 291 -23.97 11.36 -7.14
CA SER A 291 -22.57 11.78 -7.15
C SER A 291 -21.63 10.58 -7.13
N ALA A 292 -20.53 10.64 -7.88
CA ALA A 292 -19.52 9.57 -7.84
C ALA A 292 -18.87 9.50 -6.45
N ILE A 293 -18.54 10.65 -5.87
CA ILE A 293 -18.01 10.79 -4.51
C ILE A 293 -18.99 11.62 -3.68
N VAL A 294 -19.32 11.15 -2.48
CA VAL A 294 -19.95 11.97 -1.43
C VAL A 294 -18.91 12.17 -0.33
N ASN A 295 -18.62 13.43 -0.02
CA ASN A 295 -17.67 13.80 1.00
C ASN A 295 -18.34 14.55 2.15
N LYS A 296 -18.27 13.96 3.34
CA LYS A 296 -18.61 14.60 4.61
C LYS A 296 -17.37 14.90 5.47
N GLY A 297 -16.18 14.49 5.02
CA GLY A 297 -14.92 14.66 5.75
C GLY A 297 -13.87 15.47 5.00
N VAL A 298 -12.62 15.02 5.08
CA VAL A 298 -11.46 15.67 4.44
C VAL A 298 -11.10 14.91 3.17
N LEU A 299 -10.96 15.63 2.06
CA LEU A 299 -10.74 15.05 0.75
C LEU A 299 -9.76 15.89 -0.07
N TYR A 300 -8.76 15.21 -0.59
CA TYR A 300 -7.91 15.70 -1.68
C TYR A 300 -8.06 14.75 -2.88
N LEU A 301 -8.27 15.29 -4.07
CA LEU A 301 -8.33 14.52 -5.31
C LEU A 301 -7.33 15.07 -6.32
N ARG A 302 -6.74 14.17 -7.11
CA ARG A 302 -5.99 14.49 -8.32
C ARG A 302 -6.33 13.50 -9.43
N ASN A 303 -6.51 13.99 -10.65
CA ASN A 303 -6.77 13.18 -11.86
C ASN A 303 -7.94 12.20 -11.70
N VAL A 304 -9.14 12.70 -11.36
CA VAL A 304 -10.36 11.89 -11.28
C VAL A 304 -11.23 12.12 -12.50
N THR A 305 -11.73 11.04 -13.09
CA THR A 305 -12.71 11.09 -14.18
C THR A 305 -13.97 10.31 -13.83
N THR A 306 -15.12 10.86 -14.20
CA THR A 306 -16.43 10.26 -13.91
C THR A 306 -17.30 10.16 -15.15
N ARG A 307 -18.13 9.11 -15.23
CA ARG A 307 -19.10 8.91 -16.30
C ARG A 307 -20.37 8.26 -15.77
N GLY A 308 -21.53 8.85 -16.08
CA GLY A 308 -22.83 8.34 -15.62
C GLY A 308 -23.28 8.88 -14.26
N PHE A 309 -22.56 9.84 -13.70
CA PHE A 309 -22.94 10.57 -12.48
C PHE A 309 -23.36 12.00 -12.83
N GLU A 310 -24.22 12.60 -12.01
CA GLU A 310 -24.60 14.01 -12.12
C GLU A 310 -23.46 14.93 -11.67
N LYS A 311 -22.78 14.55 -10.59
CA LYS A 311 -21.61 15.24 -10.05
C LYS A 311 -20.45 14.26 -9.86
N ALA A 312 -19.22 14.75 -10.03
CA ALA A 312 -18.04 13.99 -9.63
C ALA A 312 -17.90 13.95 -8.10
N VAL A 313 -18.15 15.08 -7.43
CA VAL A 313 -18.08 15.23 -5.98
C VAL A 313 -19.30 16.00 -5.50
N SER A 314 -19.96 15.51 -4.45
CA SER A 314 -20.80 16.34 -3.59
C SER A 314 -20.15 16.50 -2.23
N SER A 315 -20.00 17.74 -1.77
CA SER A 315 -19.31 18.06 -0.52
C SER A 315 -19.95 19.25 0.18
N ALA A 316 -20.23 19.10 1.48
CA ALA A 316 -20.67 20.20 2.34
C ALA A 316 -19.50 21.01 2.93
N SER A 317 -18.25 20.64 2.60
CA SER A 317 -17.05 21.35 3.04
C SER A 317 -16.87 22.69 2.30
N PRO A 318 -15.95 23.56 2.74
CA PRO A 318 -15.68 24.85 2.06
C PRO A 318 -15.35 24.75 0.57
N GLY A 319 -14.77 23.63 0.12
CA GLY A 319 -14.48 23.35 -1.29
C GLY A 319 -15.72 23.10 -2.17
N GLY A 320 -16.90 22.88 -1.58
CA GLY A 320 -18.16 22.69 -2.29
C GLY A 320 -18.19 21.49 -3.25
N ASP A 321 -19.22 21.44 -4.09
CA ASP A 321 -19.42 20.39 -5.09
C ASP A 321 -18.46 20.53 -6.28
N ALA A 322 -18.18 19.42 -6.97
CA ALA A 322 -17.51 19.39 -8.27
C ALA A 322 -18.34 18.60 -9.28
N VAL A 323 -18.75 19.24 -10.38
CA VAL A 323 -19.66 18.62 -11.37
C VAL A 323 -18.97 17.51 -12.18
N GLY A 324 -17.68 17.64 -12.52
CA GLY A 324 -17.00 16.72 -13.43
C GLY A 324 -17.30 16.98 -14.92
N PRO A 325 -17.04 16.04 -15.84
CA PRO A 325 -16.57 14.68 -15.60
C PRO A 325 -15.10 14.60 -15.18
N ASP A 326 -14.29 15.60 -15.53
CA ASP A 326 -12.86 15.65 -15.22
C ASP A 326 -12.61 16.56 -14.03
N VAL A 327 -11.98 16.00 -12.99
CA VAL A 327 -11.54 16.72 -11.80
C VAL A 327 -10.02 16.61 -11.74
N PRO A 328 -9.28 17.59 -12.30
CA PRO A 328 -7.82 17.55 -12.35
C PRO A 328 -7.22 17.62 -10.94
N GLU A 329 -7.74 18.51 -10.10
CA GLU A 329 -7.34 18.64 -8.70
C GLU A 329 -8.50 19.26 -7.89
N TYR A 330 -8.75 18.77 -6.67
CA TYR A 330 -9.82 19.25 -5.78
C TYR A 330 -9.38 19.13 -4.32
N LEU A 331 -9.71 20.15 -3.52
CA LEU A 331 -9.48 20.19 -2.09
C LEU A 331 -10.80 20.48 -1.38
N SER A 332 -11.15 19.68 -0.36
CA SER A 332 -12.36 19.92 0.41
C SER A 332 -12.23 21.11 1.37
N HIS A 333 -11.01 21.43 1.80
CA HIS A 333 -10.66 22.57 2.65
C HIS A 333 -9.48 23.35 2.06
N PRO A 334 -9.33 24.66 2.38
CA PRO A 334 -8.18 25.45 1.93
C PRO A 334 -6.83 24.78 2.25
N ALA A 335 -5.88 24.87 1.32
CA ALA A 335 -4.52 24.41 1.56
C ALA A 335 -3.85 25.23 2.68
N ARG A 336 -3.00 24.57 3.45
CA ARG A 336 -2.12 25.22 4.45
C ARG A 336 -0.73 25.43 3.83
N SER A 337 -0.12 26.59 4.10
CA SER A 337 1.26 26.90 3.74
C SER A 337 1.80 28.01 4.66
N LEU A 338 3.13 28.12 4.79
CA LEU A 338 3.76 29.20 5.58
C LEU A 338 4.13 30.43 4.76
N PHE A 339 4.19 30.27 3.46
CA PHE A 339 4.43 31.33 2.50
C PHE A 339 3.39 31.24 1.38
N ASP A 340 3.31 32.29 0.56
CA ASP A 340 2.50 32.23 -0.66
C ASP A 340 3.01 31.08 -1.55
N THR A 341 2.16 30.12 -1.79
CA THR A 341 2.49 28.84 -2.45
C THR A 341 1.23 28.31 -3.10
N PRO A 342 1.31 27.78 -4.35
CA PRO A 342 0.15 27.22 -5.02
C PRO A 342 -0.50 26.11 -4.19
N ALA A 343 -1.83 26.16 -4.07
CA ALA A 343 -2.66 25.10 -3.49
C ALA A 343 -2.79 23.90 -4.44
N LYS A 344 -1.64 23.37 -4.89
CA LYS A 344 -1.52 22.27 -5.84
C LYS A 344 -0.38 21.33 -5.47
N GLY A 345 -0.52 20.05 -5.77
CA GLY A 345 0.54 19.05 -5.68
C GLY A 345 1.78 19.41 -6.51
N LEU A 346 2.87 18.70 -6.25
CA LEU A 346 4.13 18.86 -7.00
C LEU A 346 4.06 18.18 -8.37
N ASN A 347 3.11 17.26 -8.57
CA ASN A 347 3.00 16.45 -9.77
C ASN A 347 4.28 15.65 -10.04
N LEU A 348 4.84 15.06 -8.98
CA LEU A 348 5.94 14.12 -9.15
C LEU A 348 5.47 12.93 -10.00
N PRO A 349 6.34 12.39 -10.88
CA PRO A 349 5.99 11.21 -11.66
C PRO A 349 5.59 10.06 -10.75
N ILE A 350 4.45 9.43 -11.00
CA ILE A 350 4.02 8.22 -10.31
C ILE A 350 4.49 7.02 -11.14
N LYS A 351 5.27 6.13 -10.53
CA LYS A 351 5.76 4.91 -11.18
C LYS A 351 5.28 3.68 -10.39
N PRO A 352 4.69 2.66 -11.05
CA PRO A 352 4.42 1.38 -10.41
C PRO A 352 5.72 0.65 -10.11
N GLU A 353 5.69 -0.30 -9.17
CA GLU A 353 6.83 -1.17 -8.92
C GLU A 353 7.22 -1.93 -10.20
N PRO A 354 8.53 -2.10 -10.49
CA PRO A 354 8.94 -2.97 -11.59
C PRO A 354 8.51 -4.42 -11.29
N VAL A 355 8.12 -5.15 -12.33
CA VAL A 355 7.85 -6.59 -12.20
C VAL A 355 9.18 -7.30 -11.98
N VAL A 356 9.36 -7.88 -10.79
CA VAL A 356 10.47 -8.79 -10.49
C VAL A 356 9.98 -10.20 -10.73
N ARG A 357 10.47 -10.84 -11.81
CA ARG A 357 10.05 -12.18 -12.19
C ARG A 357 10.34 -13.16 -11.05
N TRP A 358 9.28 -13.79 -10.54
CA TRP A 358 9.37 -14.87 -9.57
C TRP A 358 10.16 -16.04 -10.17
N GLU A 359 11.11 -16.57 -9.42
CA GLU A 359 11.88 -17.74 -9.87
C GLU A 359 11.06 -19.01 -9.63
N THR A 360 10.70 -19.69 -10.72
CA THR A 360 9.81 -20.86 -10.67
C THR A 360 10.55 -22.18 -10.74
N ASP A 361 11.84 -22.16 -11.08
CA ASP A 361 12.72 -23.32 -11.04
C ASP A 361 13.41 -23.39 -9.66
N PRO A 362 13.06 -24.36 -8.80
CA PRO A 362 13.68 -24.50 -7.47
C PRO A 362 15.20 -24.69 -7.52
N SER A 363 15.76 -25.18 -8.63
CA SER A 363 17.22 -25.34 -8.77
C SER A 363 17.96 -24.00 -8.79
N LYS A 364 17.25 -22.90 -9.10
CA LYS A 364 17.76 -21.53 -9.12
C LYS A 364 17.66 -20.80 -7.77
N TRP A 365 17.30 -21.52 -6.71
CA TRP A 365 17.24 -21.02 -5.34
C TRP A 365 18.47 -21.47 -4.54
N VAL A 366 18.86 -20.65 -3.57
CA VAL A 366 19.92 -20.92 -2.60
C VAL A 366 19.42 -20.55 -1.21
N CYS A 367 19.54 -21.46 -0.24
CA CYS A 367 19.22 -21.19 1.16
C CYS A 367 20.47 -20.65 1.88
N ALA A 368 20.39 -19.48 2.49
CA ALA A 368 21.49 -18.92 3.28
C ALA A 368 21.85 -19.79 4.49
N ASN A 369 20.88 -20.53 5.04
CA ASN A 369 21.12 -21.46 6.15
C ASN A 369 22.08 -22.60 5.77
N ASP A 370 22.11 -23.01 4.51
CA ASP A 370 23.04 -24.06 4.04
C ASP A 370 24.49 -23.53 3.95
N PHE A 371 24.69 -22.22 4.11
CA PHE A 371 26.00 -21.54 4.18
C PHE A 371 26.37 -21.11 5.60
N GLY A 372 25.60 -21.55 6.60
CA GLY A 372 25.87 -21.32 8.01
C GLY A 372 25.04 -20.21 8.66
N ALA A 373 24.09 -19.58 7.95
CA ALA A 373 23.23 -18.58 8.57
C ALA A 373 22.27 -19.25 9.57
N MET A 374 22.24 -18.80 10.82
CA MET A 374 21.47 -19.47 11.88
C MET A 374 20.72 -18.46 12.74
N ALA A 375 19.39 -18.50 12.66
CA ALA A 375 18.58 -17.66 13.55
C ALA A 375 18.67 -18.16 15.01
N GLY A 376 18.80 -17.20 15.93
CA GLY A 376 18.72 -17.44 17.38
C GLY A 376 20.01 -17.90 18.05
N ASP A 377 21.14 -17.93 17.34
CA ASP A 377 22.44 -18.27 17.94
C ASP A 377 23.27 -17.05 18.37
N ASN A 378 22.79 -15.82 18.06
CA ASN A 378 23.47 -14.54 18.30
C ASN A 378 24.89 -14.47 17.71
N GLN A 379 25.15 -15.22 16.64
CA GLN A 379 26.38 -15.16 15.88
C GLN A 379 26.20 -14.27 14.64
N ASP A 380 27.31 -13.68 14.20
CA ASP A 380 27.30 -12.82 13.01
C ASP A 380 27.17 -13.64 11.72
N ASP A 381 26.00 -13.58 11.10
CA ASP A 381 25.64 -14.26 9.87
C ASP A 381 26.11 -13.53 8.60
N THR A 382 26.78 -12.36 8.72
CA THR A 382 27.23 -11.55 7.56
C THR A 382 27.99 -12.40 6.54
N ALA A 383 28.95 -13.21 7.01
CA ALA A 383 29.75 -14.06 6.13
C ALA A 383 28.94 -15.20 5.47
N ALA A 384 27.94 -15.74 6.17
CA ALA A 384 27.08 -16.78 5.64
C ALA A 384 26.17 -16.25 4.52
N PHE A 385 25.54 -15.10 4.73
CA PHE A 385 24.75 -14.43 3.68
C PHE A 385 25.60 -14.06 2.47
N GLN A 386 26.82 -13.54 2.66
CA GLN A 386 27.71 -13.22 1.54
C GLN A 386 28.09 -14.48 0.75
N LYS A 387 28.49 -15.57 1.43
CA LYS A 387 28.81 -16.84 0.75
C LYS A 387 27.63 -17.39 -0.05
N ALA A 388 26.41 -17.29 0.48
CA ALA A 388 25.20 -17.73 -0.23
C ALA A 388 24.96 -16.93 -1.51
N ILE A 389 25.14 -15.61 -1.46
CA ILE A 389 25.03 -14.73 -2.64
C ILE A 389 26.13 -15.05 -3.65
N ASP A 390 27.37 -15.19 -3.22
CA ASP A 390 28.51 -15.48 -4.09
C ASP A 390 28.33 -16.82 -4.82
N ALA A 391 27.89 -17.85 -4.08
CA ALA A 391 27.60 -19.16 -4.65
C ALA A 391 26.42 -19.11 -5.64
N ALA A 392 25.37 -18.36 -5.31
CA ALA A 392 24.23 -18.18 -6.21
C ALA A 392 24.64 -17.47 -7.51
N ALA A 393 25.36 -16.36 -7.41
CA ALA A 393 25.85 -15.59 -8.55
C ALA A 393 26.78 -16.43 -9.44
N LYS A 394 27.74 -17.16 -8.84
CA LYS A 394 28.66 -18.05 -9.56
C LYS A 394 27.92 -19.14 -10.35
N ALA A 395 26.82 -19.66 -9.80
CA ALA A 395 26.01 -20.70 -10.42
C ALA A 395 24.90 -20.17 -11.34
N GLY A 396 24.80 -18.85 -11.56
CA GLY A 396 23.72 -18.25 -12.34
C GLY A 396 22.34 -18.49 -11.71
N LYS A 397 22.28 -18.63 -10.39
CA LYS A 397 21.06 -18.73 -9.57
C LYS A 397 20.61 -17.33 -9.16
N THR A 398 19.33 -17.19 -8.87
CA THR A 398 18.69 -15.88 -8.93
C THR A 398 18.01 -15.46 -7.65
N THR A 399 17.73 -16.44 -6.78
CA THR A 399 17.04 -16.24 -5.50
C THR A 399 17.91 -16.77 -4.37
N VAL A 400 18.16 -15.92 -3.38
CA VAL A 400 18.72 -16.31 -2.08
C VAL A 400 17.61 -16.16 -1.06
N TYR A 401 17.40 -17.16 -0.20
CA TYR A 401 16.37 -17.10 0.82
C TYR A 401 16.89 -17.54 2.19
N MET A 402 16.16 -17.18 3.24
CA MET A 402 16.38 -17.66 4.60
C MET A 402 15.11 -18.30 5.17
N ARG A 403 15.28 -19.30 6.03
CA ARG A 403 14.17 -19.97 6.70
C ARG A 403 13.52 -19.05 7.74
N GLY A 404 12.22 -19.18 7.91
CA GLY A 404 11.41 -18.34 8.80
C GLY A 404 11.77 -18.51 10.27
N CYS A 405 11.85 -17.38 10.97
CA CYS A 405 12.07 -17.25 12.40
C CYS A 405 10.79 -17.47 13.21
N GLY A 406 10.92 -17.75 14.52
CA GLY A 406 9.80 -17.87 15.46
C GLY A 406 10.28 -18.29 16.84
N GLY A 407 9.34 -18.51 17.77
CA GLY A 407 9.66 -18.90 19.15
C GLY A 407 10.10 -17.71 20.03
N PRO A 408 10.58 -17.96 21.26
CA PRO A 408 11.08 -16.91 22.13
C PRO A 408 12.40 -16.33 21.61
N ASP A 409 12.72 -15.12 22.06
CA ASP A 409 14.01 -14.50 21.76
C ASP A 409 15.16 -15.24 22.47
N PRO A 410 16.37 -15.33 21.86
CA PRO A 410 16.73 -14.83 20.54
C PRO A 410 16.18 -15.73 19.40
N ASN A 411 15.60 -15.11 18.37
CA ASN A 411 15.05 -15.82 17.20
C ASN A 411 15.34 -15.11 15.86
N TRP A 412 16.42 -14.33 15.79
CA TRP A 412 16.81 -13.56 14.60
C TRP A 412 18.11 -14.08 14.00
N TYR A 413 18.32 -13.79 12.72
CA TYR A 413 19.65 -13.74 12.12
C TYR A 413 20.32 -12.41 12.52
N GLU A 414 21.63 -12.41 12.69
CA GLU A 414 22.37 -11.18 13.03
C GLU A 414 23.32 -10.80 11.91
N VAL A 415 23.23 -9.56 11.41
CA VAL A 415 24.17 -9.02 10.43
C VAL A 415 24.92 -7.87 11.09
N ARG A 416 26.25 -7.90 11.09
CA ARG A 416 27.09 -6.81 11.65
C ARG A 416 27.91 -6.06 10.60
N GLY A 417 27.93 -6.54 9.35
CA GLY A 417 28.67 -5.92 8.24
C GLY A 417 27.88 -5.81 6.94
N GLU A 418 28.59 -5.48 5.87
CA GLU A 418 28.01 -5.37 4.54
C GLU A 418 27.86 -6.73 3.85
N VAL A 419 26.69 -6.96 3.29
CA VAL A 419 26.38 -8.06 2.37
C VAL A 419 26.09 -7.46 1.00
N ARG A 420 26.93 -7.75 0.01
CA ARG A 420 26.83 -7.20 -1.35
C ARG A 420 26.03 -8.13 -2.24
N VAL A 421 24.92 -7.66 -2.78
CA VAL A 421 24.12 -8.39 -3.76
C VAL A 421 24.73 -8.18 -5.15
N HIS A 422 25.09 -9.24 -5.87
CA HIS A 422 25.73 -9.12 -7.18
C HIS A 422 25.34 -10.22 -8.17
N GLY A 423 25.74 -10.04 -9.43
CA GLY A 423 25.57 -11.04 -10.49
C GLY A 423 24.11 -11.29 -10.83
N SER A 424 23.72 -12.56 -10.93
CA SER A 424 22.36 -12.98 -11.28
C SER A 424 21.35 -12.89 -10.13
N VAL A 425 21.80 -12.65 -8.91
CA VAL A 425 20.93 -12.60 -7.72
C VAL A 425 20.05 -11.35 -7.79
N ARG A 426 18.74 -11.57 -7.84
CA ARG A 426 17.73 -10.51 -8.00
C ARG A 426 16.63 -10.56 -6.94
N HIS A 427 16.60 -11.59 -6.10
CA HIS A 427 15.59 -11.73 -5.05
C HIS A 427 16.20 -12.30 -3.77
N ILE A 428 16.05 -11.57 -2.66
CA ILE A 428 16.43 -11.98 -1.31
C ILE A 428 15.14 -12.06 -0.48
N LEU A 429 14.83 -13.23 0.06
CA LEU A 429 13.50 -13.53 0.60
C LEU A 429 13.55 -14.22 1.98
N GLY A 430 12.72 -13.76 2.92
CA GLY A 430 12.31 -14.53 4.09
C GLY A 430 11.16 -15.49 3.76
N LEU A 431 11.34 -16.79 3.98
CA LEU A 431 10.24 -17.77 3.91
C LEU A 431 9.44 -17.75 5.22
N GLY A 432 8.40 -16.93 5.27
CA GLY A 432 7.71 -16.57 6.50
C GLY A 432 8.28 -15.26 7.05
N TRP A 433 8.58 -15.23 8.34
CA TRP A 433 9.22 -14.10 9.00
C TRP A 433 10.75 -14.21 8.92
N GLY A 434 11.38 -13.52 7.96
CA GLY A 434 12.83 -13.37 7.94
C GLY A 434 13.26 -12.29 8.93
N ARG A 435 13.48 -12.64 10.20
CA ARG A 435 13.88 -11.67 11.23
C ARG A 435 15.39 -11.43 11.18
N ILE A 436 15.83 -10.22 10.83
CA ILE A 436 17.26 -9.85 10.80
C ILE A 436 17.48 -8.64 11.69
N ILE A 437 18.39 -8.74 12.66
CA ILE A 437 18.84 -7.60 13.47
C ILE A 437 20.21 -7.12 12.97
N GLY A 438 20.37 -5.79 12.91
CA GLY A 438 21.56 -5.14 12.36
C GLY A 438 22.48 -4.52 13.42
N GLY A 439 23.79 -4.77 13.34
CA GLY A 439 24.81 -3.92 13.98
C GLY A 439 25.08 -2.60 13.23
N ASP A 440 26.02 -1.79 13.72
CA ASP A 440 26.30 -0.43 13.21
C ASP A 440 26.60 -0.35 11.69
N LYS A 441 27.14 -1.41 11.11
CA LYS A 441 27.51 -1.49 9.67
C LYS A 441 26.64 -2.47 8.89
N ALA A 442 25.54 -2.93 9.48
CA ALA A 442 24.69 -3.96 8.90
C ALA A 442 23.94 -3.44 7.69
N ALA A 443 24.31 -3.93 6.50
CA ALA A 443 23.66 -3.50 5.27
C ALA A 443 23.63 -4.61 4.22
N PHE A 444 22.51 -4.74 3.52
CA PHE A 444 22.46 -5.35 2.20
C PHE A 444 22.60 -4.24 1.15
N VAL A 445 23.59 -4.37 0.26
CA VAL A 445 23.99 -3.29 -0.64
C VAL A 445 23.75 -3.68 -2.11
N VAL A 446 22.99 -2.83 -2.80
CA VAL A 446 22.80 -2.87 -4.26
C VAL A 446 23.79 -1.90 -4.92
N THR A 447 24.51 -2.38 -5.92
CA THR A 447 25.54 -1.63 -6.67
C THR A 447 25.36 -1.85 -8.18
N ASP A 448 26.19 -1.22 -9.01
CA ASP A 448 26.13 -1.41 -10.48
C ASP A 448 26.47 -2.86 -10.91
N ALA A 449 27.12 -3.63 -10.04
CA ALA A 449 27.39 -5.07 -10.22
C ALA A 449 26.19 -5.97 -9.88
N SER A 450 25.10 -5.43 -9.33
CA SER A 450 23.86 -6.15 -9.05
C SER A 450 23.03 -6.38 -10.30
N ALA A 451 22.06 -7.31 -10.22
CA ALA A 451 21.05 -7.49 -11.24
C ALA A 451 20.28 -6.17 -11.53
N PRO A 452 19.71 -5.98 -12.73
CA PRO A 452 18.98 -4.76 -13.11
C PRO A 452 17.93 -4.29 -12.09
N VAL A 453 17.25 -5.26 -11.46
CA VAL A 453 16.33 -5.02 -10.35
C VAL A 453 16.65 -6.04 -9.26
N VAL A 454 16.84 -5.58 -8.03
CA VAL A 454 17.03 -6.42 -6.84
C VAL A 454 15.85 -6.20 -5.89
N LYS A 455 15.18 -7.30 -5.52
CA LYS A 455 14.08 -7.30 -4.57
C LYS A 455 14.51 -7.91 -3.24
N PHE A 456 14.17 -7.22 -2.15
CA PHE A 456 14.17 -7.72 -0.79
C PHE A 456 12.71 -7.93 -0.37
N GLN A 457 12.40 -9.08 0.23
CA GLN A 457 11.03 -9.40 0.60
C GLN A 457 10.95 -10.16 1.94
N ASN A 458 9.98 -9.80 2.77
CA ASN A 458 9.72 -10.41 4.09
C ASN A 458 10.95 -10.40 5.02
N ILE A 459 11.72 -9.32 4.99
CA ILE A 459 12.89 -9.10 5.87
C ILE A 459 12.53 -8.01 6.87
N ASP A 460 12.54 -8.34 8.15
CA ASP A 460 12.03 -7.44 9.19
C ASP A 460 12.92 -7.46 10.43
N SER A 461 13.25 -6.27 10.96
CA SER A 461 14.06 -6.08 12.16
C SER A 461 13.25 -5.82 13.42
N PHE A 462 11.97 -6.23 13.43
CA PHE A 462 11.05 -6.03 14.54
C PHE A 462 11.68 -6.35 15.89
N GLY A 463 11.50 -5.46 16.86
CA GLY A 463 11.98 -5.61 18.23
C GLY A 463 13.49 -5.43 18.44
N GLY A 464 14.26 -5.01 17.42
CA GLY A 464 15.68 -4.71 17.59
C GLY A 464 16.24 -3.72 16.57
N PRO A 465 17.56 -3.49 16.60
CA PRO A 465 18.26 -2.63 15.64
C PRO A 465 18.00 -3.01 14.17
N THR A 466 17.69 -2.01 13.33
CA THR A 466 17.34 -2.26 11.93
C THR A 466 18.54 -2.58 11.07
N VAL A 467 18.44 -3.62 10.23
CA VAL A 467 19.37 -3.79 9.09
C VAL A 467 19.08 -2.73 8.02
N THR A 468 20.12 -2.29 7.32
CA THR A 468 19.98 -1.34 6.20
C THR A 468 19.81 -2.06 4.87
N LEU A 469 18.88 -1.61 4.04
CA LEU A 469 18.84 -1.89 2.60
C LEU A 469 19.31 -0.63 1.86
N GLU A 470 20.48 -0.69 1.24
CA GLU A 470 21.09 0.48 0.60
C GLU A 470 21.19 0.32 -0.92
N ASN A 471 20.68 1.30 -1.65
CA ASN A 471 20.94 1.44 -3.08
C ASN A 471 22.07 2.46 -3.32
N ARG A 472 23.29 1.95 -3.58
CA ARG A 472 24.47 2.74 -4.01
C ARG A 472 24.58 2.84 -5.53
N SER A 473 23.72 2.13 -6.25
CA SER A 473 23.82 2.02 -7.69
C SER A 473 23.44 3.31 -8.40
N THR A 474 24.11 3.59 -9.50
CA THR A 474 23.75 4.69 -10.40
C THR A 474 22.66 4.29 -11.41
N MET A 475 22.39 2.98 -11.57
CA MET A 475 21.53 2.45 -12.64
C MET A 475 20.56 1.33 -12.23
N ARG A 476 20.83 0.60 -11.15
CA ARG A 476 20.04 -0.57 -10.71
C ARG A 476 18.90 -0.15 -9.82
N THR A 477 17.76 -0.83 -9.97
CA THR A 477 16.58 -0.60 -9.15
C THR A 477 16.61 -1.49 -7.90
N MET A 478 16.31 -0.91 -6.75
CA MET A 478 16.09 -1.64 -5.51
C MET A 478 14.59 -1.65 -5.16
N VAL A 479 14.06 -2.81 -4.80
CA VAL A 479 12.67 -2.99 -4.34
C VAL A 479 12.70 -3.59 -2.93
N ALA A 480 12.06 -2.96 -1.97
CA ALA A 480 11.78 -3.51 -0.65
C ALA A 480 10.27 -3.78 -0.55
N GLU A 481 9.87 -4.99 -0.18
CA GLU A 481 8.46 -5.37 -0.06
C GLU A 481 8.17 -6.16 1.21
N SER A 482 7.25 -5.68 2.05
CA SER A 482 6.98 -6.28 3.36
C SER A 482 8.25 -6.33 4.21
N CYS A 483 8.94 -5.18 4.33
CA CYS A 483 10.23 -5.05 4.99
C CYS A 483 10.25 -3.97 6.08
N GLY A 484 10.47 -4.36 7.34
CA GLY A 484 10.74 -3.46 8.46
C GLY A 484 12.23 -3.23 8.66
N VAL A 485 12.78 -2.22 7.99
CA VAL A 485 14.23 -1.99 7.84
C VAL A 485 14.55 -0.49 7.76
N THR A 486 15.83 -0.13 7.65
CA THR A 486 16.21 1.21 7.19
C THR A 486 16.50 1.18 5.69
N ILE A 487 15.86 2.05 4.91
CA ILE A 487 16.09 2.19 3.47
C ILE A 487 16.97 3.40 3.20
N VAL A 488 18.12 3.17 2.57
CA VAL A 488 19.07 4.23 2.21
C VAL A 488 19.23 4.34 0.70
N GLY A 489 19.13 5.56 0.18
CA GLY A 489 19.46 5.88 -1.20
C GLY A 489 20.67 6.80 -1.25
N SER A 490 21.82 6.25 -1.65
CA SER A 490 23.09 6.97 -1.80
C SER A 490 23.61 6.98 -3.24
N GLY A 491 22.86 6.38 -4.17
CA GLY A 491 23.12 6.36 -5.61
C GLY A 491 22.16 7.23 -6.41
N ARG A 492 21.73 6.72 -7.57
CA ARG A 492 20.73 7.35 -8.47
C ARG A 492 19.71 6.35 -9.04
N GLY A 493 19.93 5.05 -8.82
CA GLY A 493 19.03 4.00 -9.28
C GLY A 493 17.73 3.99 -8.49
N ASP A 494 16.60 3.80 -9.16
CA ASP A 494 15.26 3.89 -8.55
C ASP A 494 15.10 3.01 -7.30
N ILE A 495 14.35 3.49 -6.31
CA ILE A 495 13.97 2.73 -5.11
C ILE A 495 12.45 2.59 -5.05
N PHE A 496 11.95 1.39 -4.78
CA PHE A 496 10.55 1.12 -4.52
C PHE A 496 10.39 0.50 -3.13
N ALA A 497 9.48 1.02 -2.32
CA ALA A 497 9.12 0.45 -1.02
C ALA A 497 7.62 0.17 -0.97
N THR A 498 7.24 -1.06 -0.67
CA THR A 498 5.84 -1.47 -0.66
C THR A 498 5.57 -2.22 0.64
N ASP A 499 4.63 -1.75 1.46
CA ASP A 499 4.32 -2.36 2.76
C ASP A 499 5.54 -2.40 3.69
N CYS A 500 6.17 -1.25 3.94
CA CYS A 500 7.42 -1.19 4.69
C CYS A 500 7.27 -0.31 5.93
N PRO A 501 7.35 -0.86 7.16
CA PRO A 501 7.55 -0.05 8.35
C PRO A 501 9.03 0.36 8.46
N ALA A 502 9.45 1.25 7.56
CA ALA A 502 10.85 1.51 7.31
C ALA A 502 11.22 2.98 7.46
N ARG A 503 12.35 3.25 8.13
CA ARG A 503 13.03 4.55 8.07
C ARG A 503 13.56 4.78 6.67
N VAL A 504 13.63 6.03 6.24
CA VAL A 504 14.10 6.41 4.91
C VAL A 504 15.16 7.50 5.01
N ASP A 505 16.28 7.30 4.33
CA ASP A 505 17.35 8.28 4.22
C ASP A 505 17.89 8.37 2.78
N LEU A 506 17.39 9.35 2.03
CA LEU A 506 17.82 9.66 0.66
C LEU A 506 18.86 10.78 0.72
N ARG A 507 20.10 10.45 0.33
CA ARG A 507 21.30 11.29 0.56
C ARG A 507 21.86 11.89 -0.71
N SER A 508 21.31 11.55 -1.88
CA SER A 508 21.92 11.82 -3.17
C SER A 508 20.97 12.60 -4.08
N GLN A 509 21.50 13.65 -4.70
CA GLN A 509 20.76 14.43 -5.69
C GLN A 509 20.40 13.57 -6.91
N GLY A 510 19.13 13.65 -7.32
CA GLY A 510 18.61 12.89 -8.45
C GLY A 510 18.29 11.43 -8.16
N GLN A 511 18.42 10.98 -6.90
CA GLN A 511 17.80 9.75 -6.43
C GLN A 511 16.28 9.87 -6.56
N ARG A 512 15.60 8.74 -6.82
CA ARG A 512 14.13 8.67 -6.88
C ARG A 512 13.61 7.52 -6.05
N MET A 513 12.55 7.76 -5.31
CA MET A 513 11.89 6.74 -4.49
C MET A 513 10.37 6.85 -4.59
N TRP A 514 9.73 5.69 -4.76
CA TRP A 514 8.28 5.53 -4.67
C TRP A 514 7.94 4.60 -3.53
N ALA A 515 7.06 5.03 -2.63
CA ALA A 515 6.57 4.21 -1.53
C ALA A 515 5.06 4.03 -1.60
N ARG A 516 4.59 2.83 -1.25
CA ARG A 516 3.18 2.51 -1.04
C ARG A 516 3.05 1.81 0.29
N HIS A 517 2.30 2.39 1.22
CA HIS A 517 2.27 1.96 2.61
C HIS A 517 3.66 2.03 3.26
N LEU A 518 4.04 3.22 3.72
CA LEU A 518 5.25 3.44 4.50
C LEU A 518 4.87 3.66 5.98
N ASN A 519 5.44 2.90 6.90
CA ASN A 519 5.14 3.01 8.32
C ASN A 519 6.39 3.23 9.20
N PRO A 520 7.12 4.35 9.06
CA PRO A 520 8.31 4.55 9.87
C PRO A 520 7.93 4.80 11.35
N GLU A 521 8.62 4.14 12.28
CA GLU A 521 8.34 4.26 13.72
C GLU A 521 9.57 4.59 14.57
N GLY A 522 9.31 5.26 15.69
CA GLY A 522 10.29 5.61 16.72
C GLY A 522 10.76 7.06 16.67
N ASP A 523 11.59 7.42 17.64
CA ASP A 523 12.06 8.80 17.81
C ASP A 523 13.15 9.14 16.79
N ASP A 524 13.18 10.41 16.34
CA ASP A 524 14.24 10.93 15.47
C ASP A 524 14.29 12.47 15.49
N ASP A 525 15.44 13.03 15.86
CA ASP A 525 15.61 14.48 16.02
C ASP A 525 15.76 15.22 14.69
N VAL A 526 16.20 14.51 13.65
CA VAL A 526 16.54 15.11 12.35
C VAL A 526 15.44 14.85 11.34
N GLY A 527 14.90 13.64 11.31
CA GLY A 527 13.84 13.21 10.40
C GLY A 527 13.78 11.70 10.32
N LEU A 528 12.60 11.14 10.57
CA LEU A 528 12.35 9.71 10.43
C LEU A 528 12.31 9.26 8.96
N VAL A 529 11.87 10.16 8.08
CA VAL A 529 12.02 10.12 6.63
C VAL A 529 12.81 11.37 6.21
N ARG A 530 13.99 11.15 5.62
CA ARG A 530 14.89 12.21 5.15
C ARG A 530 15.01 12.15 3.64
N ASN A 531 14.76 13.28 3.00
CA ASN A 531 14.95 13.49 1.58
C ASN A 531 15.87 14.69 1.36
N ALA A 532 17.16 14.44 1.15
CA ALA A 532 18.15 15.45 0.77
C ALA A 532 18.41 15.38 -0.74
N GLY A 533 17.74 16.25 -1.50
CA GLY A 533 17.96 16.41 -2.94
C GLY A 533 17.32 15.36 -3.88
N ALA A 534 16.48 14.47 -3.38
CA ALA A 534 15.83 13.40 -4.15
C ALA A 534 14.35 13.72 -4.48
N ASP A 535 13.77 12.95 -5.41
CA ASP A 535 12.32 12.89 -5.58
C ASP A 535 11.76 11.73 -4.75
N LEU A 536 10.85 12.05 -3.83
CA LEU A 536 10.17 11.09 -2.96
C LEU A 536 8.66 11.20 -3.15
N TRP A 537 8.05 10.13 -3.66
CA TRP A 537 6.60 10.02 -3.79
C TRP A 537 6.07 8.91 -2.89
N ILE A 538 5.02 9.17 -2.11
CA ILE A 538 4.44 8.23 -1.16
C ILE A 538 2.91 8.19 -1.30
N CYS A 539 2.33 7.00 -1.37
CA CYS A 539 0.89 6.78 -1.19
C CYS A 539 0.66 5.92 0.05
N GLY A 540 -0.05 6.49 1.03
CA GLY A 540 -0.31 5.92 2.32
C GLY A 540 0.94 5.91 3.19
N ALA A 541 0.91 6.68 4.27
CA ALA A 541 1.91 6.58 5.32
C ALA A 541 1.29 6.69 6.71
N LYS A 542 1.85 5.96 7.67
CA LYS A 542 1.64 6.20 9.10
C LYS A 542 2.98 6.41 9.77
N ASN A 543 3.05 7.23 10.81
CA ASN A 543 4.26 7.33 11.62
C ASN A 543 3.91 7.53 13.09
N GLU A 544 4.88 7.27 13.96
CA GLU A 544 4.79 7.49 15.40
C GLU A 544 6.16 7.84 16.01
N GLY A 545 6.17 8.21 17.28
CA GLY A 545 7.36 8.64 18.01
C GLY A 545 7.53 10.16 18.07
N LYS A 546 8.63 10.64 18.64
CA LYS A 546 8.94 12.06 18.90
C LYS A 546 9.97 12.61 17.92
N GLY A 547 9.95 13.93 17.72
CA GLY A 547 10.90 14.65 16.86
C GLY A 547 10.37 14.82 15.43
N VAL A 548 11.28 14.97 14.46
CA VAL A 548 10.92 15.31 13.07
C VAL A 548 10.45 14.07 12.33
N ARG A 549 9.27 14.12 11.70
CA ARG A 549 8.71 12.96 10.98
C ARG A 549 9.20 12.94 9.54
N PHE A 550 9.01 14.05 8.84
CA PHE A 550 9.46 14.21 7.47
C PHE A 550 10.38 15.42 7.37
N ARG A 551 11.57 15.21 6.82
CA ARG A 551 12.52 16.27 6.46
C ARG A 551 12.78 16.23 4.97
N THR A 552 12.54 17.35 4.28
CA THR A 552 12.97 17.53 2.89
C THR A 552 13.95 18.71 2.82
N SER A 553 15.14 18.48 2.26
CA SER A 553 16.20 19.48 2.15
C SER A 553 16.94 19.43 0.82
N ASP A 554 17.84 20.39 0.60
CA ASP A 554 18.86 20.38 -0.46
C ASP A 554 18.27 20.29 -1.87
N GLY A 555 17.15 21.00 -2.11
CA GLY A 555 16.43 20.98 -3.37
C GLY A 555 15.55 19.75 -3.59
N GLY A 556 15.42 18.87 -2.59
CA GLY A 556 14.58 17.68 -2.65
C GLY A 556 13.09 18.01 -2.84
N ARG A 557 12.34 17.04 -3.36
CA ARG A 557 10.90 17.13 -3.60
C ARG A 557 10.17 15.95 -2.99
N THR A 558 9.26 16.19 -2.06
CA THR A 558 8.47 15.15 -1.39
C THR A 558 6.97 15.34 -1.64
N GLU A 559 6.26 14.29 -2.06
CA GLU A 559 4.81 14.31 -2.26
C GLU A 559 4.17 13.09 -1.58
N VAL A 560 3.26 13.32 -0.62
CA VAL A 560 2.63 12.26 0.21
C VAL A 560 1.11 12.29 0.09
N PHE A 561 0.49 11.17 -0.30
CA PHE A 561 -0.96 10.97 -0.40
C PHE A 561 -1.48 10.12 0.74
N GLY A 562 -2.23 10.70 1.69
CA GLY A 562 -2.84 9.99 2.80
C GLY A 562 -1.80 9.73 3.88
N LEU A 563 -1.86 10.52 4.95
CA LEU A 563 -0.86 10.51 6.01
C LEU A 563 -1.54 10.46 7.36
N PHE A 564 -1.25 9.43 8.15
CA PHE A 564 -1.66 9.31 9.55
C PHE A 564 -0.48 9.56 10.48
N ASN A 565 -0.52 10.64 11.25
CA ASN A 565 0.47 10.94 12.28
C ASN A 565 -0.08 10.48 13.63
N TYR A 566 0.54 9.49 14.25
CA TYR A 566 0.20 9.08 15.60
C TYR A 566 1.07 9.82 16.61
N GLY A 567 0.47 10.75 17.35
CA GLY A 567 1.13 11.48 18.42
C GLY A 567 1.27 10.60 19.67
N PRO A 568 2.48 10.39 20.20
CA PRO A 568 2.73 9.46 21.31
C PRO A 568 2.19 9.95 22.67
N GLY A 569 1.43 11.06 22.71
CA GLY A 569 0.83 11.63 23.92
C GLY A 569 1.82 12.20 24.94
N SER A 570 3.12 12.10 24.66
CA SER A 570 4.22 12.39 25.59
C SER A 570 5.27 13.34 24.99
N ILE A 571 4.86 14.15 24.00
CA ILE A 571 5.68 15.24 23.48
C ILE A 571 5.66 16.39 24.50
N ALA A 572 6.84 16.90 24.86
CA ALA A 572 6.97 17.97 25.84
C ALA A 572 6.44 19.29 25.27
N ALA A 573 5.88 20.15 26.14
CA ALA A 573 5.31 21.43 25.71
C ALA A 573 6.36 22.40 25.13
N ASP A 574 7.62 22.25 25.52
CA ASP A 574 8.78 23.01 25.04
C ASP A 574 9.51 22.32 23.86
N ASP A 575 9.01 21.17 23.39
CA ASP A 575 9.53 20.54 22.19
C ASP A 575 9.09 21.33 20.94
N MET A 576 10.06 22.02 20.36
CA MET A 576 9.89 22.86 19.16
C MET A 576 10.34 22.18 17.88
N ARG A 577 10.63 20.87 17.91
CA ARG A 577 10.93 20.10 16.69
C ARG A 577 9.65 20.00 15.84
N PRO A 578 9.69 20.35 14.54
CA PRO A 578 8.51 20.31 13.69
C PRO A 578 8.15 18.88 13.28
N MET A 579 6.87 18.59 13.12
CA MET A 579 6.42 17.34 12.48
C MET A 579 6.91 17.27 11.02
N PHE A 580 6.75 18.35 10.24
CA PHE A 580 7.30 18.50 8.88
C PHE A 580 8.36 19.61 8.83
N ASP A 581 9.60 19.28 8.44
CA ASP A 581 10.67 20.27 8.21
C ASP A 581 11.03 20.34 6.73
N THR A 582 10.87 21.51 6.12
CA THR A 582 11.27 21.76 4.72
C THR A 582 12.33 22.85 4.67
N VAL A 583 13.47 22.57 4.02
CA VAL A 583 14.63 23.47 4.01
C VAL A 583 15.14 23.63 2.59
N ASP A 584 14.90 24.79 1.98
CA ASP A 584 15.31 25.08 0.59
C ASP A 584 14.88 23.97 -0.39
N ALA A 585 13.65 23.50 -0.21
CA ALA A 585 13.10 22.31 -0.85
C ALA A 585 11.59 22.44 -1.08
N ALA A 586 10.97 21.45 -1.72
CA ALA A 586 9.52 21.40 -1.93
C ALA A 586 8.90 20.17 -1.26
N ALA A 587 7.77 20.34 -0.59
CA ALA A 587 7.03 19.25 0.01
C ALA A 587 5.51 19.48 -0.07
N CYS A 588 4.74 18.45 -0.41
CA CYS A 588 3.29 18.45 -0.33
C CYS A 588 2.79 17.22 0.43
N PHE A 589 1.94 17.45 1.44
CA PHE A 589 1.30 16.40 2.23
C PHE A 589 -0.22 16.53 2.08
N MET A 590 -0.88 15.55 1.47
CA MET A 590 -2.30 15.57 1.14
C MET A 590 -3.05 14.54 1.99
N GLY A 591 -4.26 14.90 2.43
CA GLY A 591 -5.06 14.04 3.32
C GLY A 591 -4.30 13.71 4.61
N VAL A 592 -3.88 14.75 5.33
CA VAL A 592 -3.12 14.63 6.58
C VAL A 592 -4.10 14.48 7.73
N ARG A 593 -3.82 13.52 8.61
CA ARG A 593 -4.48 13.37 9.89
C ARG A 593 -3.46 13.25 11.00
N GLU A 594 -3.80 13.78 12.16
CA GLU A 594 -3.04 13.57 13.39
C GLU A 594 -4.00 13.22 14.52
N ILE A 595 -3.71 12.17 15.25
CA ILE A 595 -4.40 11.77 16.48
C ILE A 595 -3.35 11.37 17.50
N GLY A 596 -3.57 11.67 18.78
CA GLY A 596 -2.70 11.23 19.87
C GLY A 596 -3.41 11.19 21.21
N SER A 597 -2.93 10.33 22.13
CA SER A 597 -3.55 10.12 23.45
C SER A 597 -3.08 11.12 24.52
N GLY A 598 -2.74 12.35 24.13
CA GLY A 598 -2.17 13.38 24.99
C GLY A 598 -1.54 14.51 24.19
N ASN A 599 -0.41 15.04 24.67
CA ASN A 599 0.33 16.09 23.97
C ASN A 599 0.90 15.56 22.65
N VAL A 600 0.75 16.35 21.61
CA VAL A 600 1.23 16.07 20.25
C VAL A 600 2.20 17.17 19.79
N TRP A 601 2.60 17.18 18.51
CA TRP A 601 3.57 18.17 18.03
C TRP A 601 3.06 19.61 18.15
N ASN A 602 3.79 20.45 18.89
CA ASN A 602 3.51 21.88 19.01
C ASN A 602 3.78 22.60 17.69
N VAL A 603 4.88 22.26 17.01
CA VAL A 603 5.19 22.77 15.67
C VAL A 603 4.77 21.74 14.64
N LYS A 604 3.71 22.02 13.87
CA LYS A 604 3.24 21.12 12.81
C LYS A 604 4.13 21.18 11.58
N ALA A 605 4.59 22.36 11.22
CA ALA A 605 5.47 22.53 10.09
C ALA A 605 6.48 23.65 10.31
N ARG A 606 7.66 23.50 9.72
CA ARG A 606 8.67 24.54 9.61
C ARG A 606 9.16 24.60 8.17
N GLU A 607 9.25 25.81 7.65
CA GLU A 607 9.83 26.08 6.33
C GLU A 607 10.99 27.06 6.47
N ARG A 608 12.12 26.71 5.86
CA ARG A 608 13.30 27.57 5.72
C ARG A 608 13.55 27.85 4.24
N ARG A 609 13.64 29.13 3.88
CA ARG A 609 13.91 29.63 2.52
C ARG A 609 15.07 30.62 2.59
N GLY A 610 16.28 30.16 2.33
CA GLY A 610 17.52 30.89 2.60
C GLY A 610 17.62 31.28 4.08
N ALA A 611 17.73 32.57 4.36
CA ALA A 611 17.81 33.09 5.73
C ALA A 611 16.45 33.17 6.46
N GLU A 612 15.32 33.08 5.74
CA GLU A 612 14.00 33.24 6.34
C GLU A 612 13.45 31.91 6.86
N THR A 613 12.97 31.91 8.09
CA THR A 613 12.34 30.74 8.73
C THR A 613 10.92 31.11 9.18
N ARG A 614 9.96 30.24 8.89
CA ARG A 614 8.58 30.33 9.41
C ARG A 614 8.16 29.01 10.02
N THR A 615 7.25 29.06 10.98
CA THR A 615 6.72 27.89 11.69
C THR A 615 5.20 27.96 11.80
N LEU A 616 4.53 26.83 11.61
CA LEU A 616 3.12 26.64 11.88
C LEU A 616 3.02 25.94 13.24
N SER A 617 2.79 26.72 14.28
CA SER A 617 2.60 26.21 15.64
C SER A 617 1.12 26.05 15.95
N LEU A 618 0.79 25.06 16.79
CA LEU A 618 -0.50 24.99 17.46
C LEU A 618 -0.67 26.24 18.32
N PRO A 619 -1.80 26.95 18.21
CA PRO A 619 -2.14 28.00 19.16
C PRO A 619 -2.29 27.44 20.57
N GLU A 620 -1.99 28.26 21.57
CA GLU A 620 -2.15 27.89 22.97
C GLU A 620 -3.61 27.50 23.27
N GLY A 621 -3.81 26.35 23.89
CA GLY A 621 -5.15 25.83 24.23
C GLY A 621 -5.93 25.20 23.08
N GLU A 622 -5.41 25.21 21.84
CA GLU A 622 -6.04 24.49 20.73
C GLU A 622 -5.76 22.98 20.79
N HIS A 623 -6.75 22.21 20.36
CA HIS A 623 -6.65 20.77 20.30
C HIS A 623 -5.63 20.33 19.24
N GLY A 624 -4.73 19.41 19.61
CA GLY A 624 -3.60 19.07 18.76
C GLY A 624 -3.91 18.16 17.57
N TRP A 625 -5.09 17.53 17.52
CA TRP A 625 -5.49 16.68 16.40
C TRP A 625 -5.87 17.53 15.20
N ILE A 626 -5.43 17.10 14.01
CA ILE A 626 -5.65 17.83 12.76
C ILE A 626 -6.19 16.91 11.66
N GLY A 627 -6.78 17.56 10.66
CA GLY A 627 -7.31 16.99 9.43
C GLY A 627 -7.14 18.03 8.33
N TRP A 628 -6.20 17.82 7.41
CA TRP A 628 -5.91 18.76 6.32
C TRP A 628 -6.11 18.12 4.97
N SER A 629 -6.78 18.84 4.06
CA SER A 629 -6.81 18.43 2.64
C SER A 629 -5.39 18.46 2.07
N MET A 630 -4.63 19.50 2.39
CA MET A 630 -3.25 19.67 1.91
C MET A 630 -2.43 20.62 2.80
N TYR A 631 -1.15 20.29 2.99
CA TYR A 631 -0.09 21.24 3.34
C TYR A 631 0.90 21.34 2.17
N GLY A 632 1.33 22.54 1.79
CA GLY A 632 2.28 22.79 0.72
C GLY A 632 3.43 23.72 1.12
N ALA A 633 4.64 23.30 0.80
CA ALA A 633 5.89 24.05 0.92
C ALA A 633 6.64 24.02 -0.43
N ARG A 634 7.20 25.15 -0.84
CA ARG A 634 8.00 25.27 -2.09
C ARG A 634 9.17 26.23 -1.87
N PRO A 635 10.28 26.15 -2.61
CA PRO A 635 11.29 27.20 -2.56
C PRO A 635 10.72 28.52 -3.11
N ARG A 636 11.45 29.64 -2.91
CA ARG A 636 11.13 30.88 -3.64
C ARG A 636 11.20 30.58 -5.16
N PRO A 637 10.26 31.12 -5.96
CA PRO A 637 10.30 30.94 -7.41
C PRO A 637 11.58 31.46 -8.05
#